data_AF-G3WJA0-F1
#
_entry.id   AF-G3WJA0-F1
#
_cell.length_a   1.000
_cell.length_b   1.000
_cell.length_c   1.000
_cell.angle_alpha   90.00
_cell.angle_beta   90.00
_cell.angle_gamma   90.00
#
_symmetry.space_group_name_H-M   'P 1'
#
loop_
_entity.id
_entity.type
_entity.pdbx_description
1 polymer ?
#
loop_
_entity_poly.entity_id
_entity_poly.type
_entity_poly.pdbx_seq_one_letter_code
_entity_poly.pdbx_strand_id
1 'polypeptide(L)'
;MAISPSVDFEVLIKGLNSWNLPSGPVPCELLLIGEAAFPVLVNKNGQVFIAASQYGQGRMVVMSHEGYLQDNILAQFLCNAVGWLNQRPGTVVGVHTSVEPLAGILHDSGMEVQIMNGLEDSVGAYCINAYDSTLAKEMIQFVKNGGGLLIGGQAWYWASQHGRDKVLSNFPGNQVTSVAGVYFTDAFGDTGFLKVSKKVPEIPLSLRFGEELSQDQQELLDGITELDINTDGQPSQLLVHGALAFPLGLDSSFNCFLAAARYGQGRVVLAAHESMLCAPKLGPFLFNAVIWLTGGQVGRIGVNINLKKLFTLLSDRGLNCSLESHLTPGLSVYCCSAYSDQEARKLHEFVAEGGGLLIGGQSWWWASQNPGKHAVADYPGNHILNPFGLSILNCTLQNGRFPVLVPSERNYHFRLALSHFQDEVKGDKILPKAWHSKLRRDCGAFLKIPAEGIPTYASVHRFLRKLLKQTGVPHVSEDHPVHSDSFEATLLCVATELTQSGIDCFSLIHRTSNGTCPFLSRPPVTMEINGTSPDHTTWVSTGLYLPAGFTVYIRILSAVSAGLQVQIGCHSDDLSGAKKLCRAPVVIHRCYLDRPELSVSCLWGGLIYILVPKGSNLGPVPVTISGAVPAPYFKLGETSLEEWQNSIRHHAGPWGELATDNIILTVPSEHLQDLDNPEPLLHLWDDMMGAVARLASISFPFPRPERIVVDVQISAGWMHSGYPIMCHKKSVEKLINEKRIRSNGLWGPIHELGHNQQRKVWEFPPHTTEATCNLWPVYVHEMVLGIHRSRAHPELTSSNRETRIKEYLRKGTPLNDWSIWTALETYLQLQEAFGWEPFTQIFMKYQTLSGVPNNNPGKMNLWVKEFSHQVQKNLAPFFQSWGWPIEEDLAASLAYLPEWQENPMKIYLL
;
A
#
# COMPACT_ATOMS: atom_id res chain seq x y z
N MET A 1 -19.70 15.95 -17.47
CA MET A 1 -18.73 16.35 -16.43
C MET A 1 -19.43 16.19 -15.09
N ALA A 2 -18.94 15.32 -14.22
CA ALA A 2 -19.49 15.22 -12.86
C ALA A 2 -19.21 16.55 -12.14
N ILE A 3 -20.27 17.24 -11.74
CA ILE A 3 -20.19 18.48 -10.97
C ILE A 3 -19.70 18.12 -9.56
N SER A 4 -18.83 18.94 -8.97
CA SER A 4 -18.30 18.71 -7.63
C SER A 4 -19.43 18.72 -6.57
N PRO A 5 -19.48 17.77 -5.62
CA PRO A 5 -20.44 17.79 -4.51
C PRO A 5 -20.47 19.11 -3.72
N SER A 6 -19.38 19.86 -3.74
CA SER A 6 -19.32 21.18 -3.09
C SER A 6 -20.18 22.22 -3.82
N VAL A 7 -20.19 22.20 -5.15
CA VAL A 7 -21.01 23.09 -5.98
C VAL A 7 -22.49 22.71 -5.85
N ASP A 8 -22.80 21.42 -5.90
CA ASP A 8 -24.17 20.93 -5.70
C ASP A 8 -24.71 21.32 -4.31
N PHE A 9 -23.88 21.18 -3.27
CA PHE A 9 -24.23 21.61 -1.92
C PHE A 9 -24.51 23.11 -1.84
N GLU A 10 -23.67 23.97 -2.44
CA GLU A 10 -23.88 25.42 -2.47
C GLU A 10 -25.19 25.82 -3.16
N VAL A 11 -25.59 25.11 -4.22
CA VAL A 11 -26.88 25.32 -4.88
C VAL A 11 -28.02 24.98 -3.93
N LEU A 12 -27.96 23.84 -3.25
CA LEU A 12 -29.01 23.37 -2.34
C LEU A 12 -29.23 24.31 -1.15
N ILE A 13 -28.16 24.89 -0.59
CA ILE A 13 -28.27 25.78 0.58
C ILE A 13 -28.35 27.28 0.24
N LYS A 14 -28.45 27.64 -1.05
CA LYS A 14 -28.45 29.03 -1.51
C LYS A 14 -29.52 29.88 -0.78
N GLY A 15 -29.10 30.97 -0.15
CA GLY A 15 -30.00 31.89 0.56
C GLY A 15 -30.47 31.41 1.93
N LEU A 16 -30.02 30.25 2.42
CA LEU A 16 -30.33 29.77 3.78
C LEU A 16 -29.36 30.34 4.81
N ASN A 17 -29.90 31.03 5.82
CA ASN A 17 -29.10 31.59 6.91
C ASN A 17 -29.15 30.73 8.20
N SER A 18 -30.23 29.98 8.41
CA SER A 18 -30.42 29.06 9.54
C SER A 18 -31.37 27.92 9.14
N TRP A 19 -31.26 26.78 9.83
CA TRP A 19 -32.24 25.70 9.71
C TRP A 19 -33.29 25.86 10.80
N ASN A 20 -34.51 26.21 10.39
CA ASN A 20 -35.68 26.15 11.25
C ASN A 20 -36.47 24.91 10.80
N LEU A 21 -36.51 23.86 11.61
CA LEU A 21 -37.35 22.71 11.31
C LEU A 21 -38.74 22.91 11.92
N PRO A 22 -39.81 22.42 11.28
CA PRO A 22 -41.16 22.53 11.82
C PRO A 22 -41.30 21.83 13.16
N SER A 23 -42.09 22.41 14.06
CA SER A 23 -42.43 21.80 15.35
C SER A 23 -43.41 20.66 15.15
N GLY A 24 -43.03 19.43 15.51
CA GLY A 24 -43.89 18.24 15.43
C GLY A 24 -43.22 17.06 14.72
N PRO A 25 -42.80 17.21 13.44
CA PRO A 25 -42.07 16.18 12.70
C PRO A 25 -40.78 15.72 13.40
N VAL A 26 -40.71 14.44 13.78
CA VAL A 26 -39.52 13.82 14.37
C VAL A 26 -38.78 13.04 13.29
N PRO A 27 -37.61 13.51 12.82
CA PRO A 27 -36.92 12.86 11.71
C PRO A 27 -36.32 11.52 12.10
N CYS A 28 -36.06 10.65 11.12
CA CYS A 28 -35.08 9.57 11.31
C CYS A 28 -33.66 10.02 10.93
N GLU A 29 -32.65 9.20 11.22
CA GLU A 29 -31.29 9.38 10.70
C GLU A 29 -31.17 8.76 9.30
N LEU A 30 -30.50 9.44 8.38
CA LEU A 30 -30.17 8.93 7.05
C LEU A 30 -28.75 8.32 7.03
N LEU A 31 -28.63 7.14 6.44
CA LEU A 31 -27.36 6.46 6.19
C LEU A 31 -26.92 6.72 4.74
N LEU A 32 -25.65 7.11 4.56
CA LEU A 32 -25.06 7.40 3.25
C LEU A 32 -23.89 6.44 2.99
N ILE A 33 -23.98 5.66 1.91
CA ILE A 33 -22.92 4.75 1.46
C ILE A 33 -22.47 4.99 0.01
N GLY A 34 -23.30 5.64 -0.81
CA GLY A 34 -23.02 5.84 -2.23
C GLY A 34 -21.89 6.84 -2.47
N GLU A 35 -21.10 6.62 -3.52
CA GLU A 35 -20.00 7.54 -3.88
C GLU A 35 -20.46 8.94 -4.28
N ALA A 36 -21.69 9.07 -4.79
CA ALA A 36 -22.30 10.36 -5.12
C ALA A 36 -23.12 10.96 -3.96
N ALA A 37 -23.34 10.21 -2.87
CA ALA A 37 -24.20 10.62 -1.78
C ALA A 37 -23.47 11.59 -0.84
N PHE A 38 -24.08 12.74 -0.56
CA PHE A 38 -23.55 13.72 0.39
C PHE A 38 -24.61 14.27 1.33
N PRO A 39 -24.24 14.58 2.58
CA PRO A 39 -25.17 15.19 3.52
C PRO A 39 -25.40 16.66 3.18
N VAL A 40 -26.62 17.13 3.43
CA VAL A 40 -27.05 18.53 3.25
C VAL A 40 -27.36 19.16 4.62
N LEU A 41 -28.14 18.46 5.44
CA LEU A 41 -28.46 18.85 6.82
C LEU A 41 -27.95 17.79 7.79
N VAL A 42 -27.12 18.21 8.73
CA VAL A 42 -26.57 17.38 9.81
C VAL A 42 -26.75 18.10 11.14
N ASN A 43 -27.19 17.37 12.17
CA ASN A 43 -27.32 17.95 13.51
C ASN A 43 -25.97 17.99 14.27
N LYS A 44 -25.97 18.56 15.48
CA LYS A 44 -24.78 18.62 16.34
C LYS A 44 -24.17 17.25 16.70
N ASN A 45 -24.97 16.18 16.65
CA ASN A 45 -24.55 14.82 16.98
C ASN A 45 -24.02 14.07 15.74
N GLY A 46 -24.01 14.70 14.56
CA GLY A 46 -23.60 14.08 13.29
C GLY A 46 -24.73 13.37 12.53
N GLN A 47 -25.96 13.33 13.04
CA GLN A 47 -27.07 12.65 12.37
C GLN A 47 -27.49 13.41 11.12
N VAL A 48 -27.60 12.71 10.00
CA VAL A 48 -27.98 13.29 8.70
C VAL A 48 -29.50 13.28 8.56
N PHE A 49 -30.10 14.44 8.29
CA PHE A 49 -31.56 14.60 8.10
C PHE A 49 -31.95 14.92 6.67
N ILE A 50 -31.04 15.51 5.90
CA ILE A 50 -31.26 15.71 4.46
C ILE A 50 -29.99 15.28 3.76
N ALA A 51 -30.14 14.46 2.73
CA ALA A 51 -29.06 14.00 1.87
C ALA A 51 -29.42 14.21 0.41
N ALA A 52 -28.41 14.38 -0.42
CA ALA A 52 -28.55 14.42 -1.86
C ALA A 52 -27.60 13.40 -2.50
N SER A 53 -27.98 12.88 -3.66
CA SER A 53 -27.18 11.90 -4.39
C SER A 53 -27.52 11.93 -5.89
N GLN A 54 -26.78 11.14 -6.67
CA GLN A 54 -26.99 10.93 -8.09
C GLN A 54 -27.11 9.44 -8.38
N TYR A 55 -27.93 9.10 -9.36
CA TYR A 55 -28.04 7.73 -9.86
C TYR A 55 -28.37 7.74 -11.35
N GLY A 56 -27.59 6.99 -12.14
CA GLY A 56 -27.61 7.11 -13.60
C GLY A 56 -27.32 8.55 -14.04
N GLN A 57 -28.26 9.17 -14.75
CA GLN A 57 -28.17 10.57 -15.18
C GLN A 57 -28.95 11.54 -14.29
N GLY A 58 -29.73 11.03 -13.33
CA GLY A 58 -30.63 11.81 -12.50
C GLY A 58 -30.07 12.15 -11.13
N ARG A 59 -30.92 12.81 -10.34
CA ARG A 59 -30.59 13.34 -9.02
C ARG A 59 -31.67 12.97 -8.01
N MET A 60 -31.27 12.81 -6.76
CA MET A 60 -32.18 12.55 -5.65
C MET A 60 -31.90 13.50 -4.49
N VAL A 61 -32.96 14.00 -3.85
CA VAL A 61 -32.91 14.63 -2.53
C VAL A 61 -33.83 13.84 -1.60
N VAL A 62 -33.26 13.39 -0.49
CA VAL A 62 -33.94 12.56 0.51
C VAL A 62 -34.06 13.35 1.80
N MET A 63 -35.30 13.48 2.29
CA MET A 63 -35.61 14.17 3.53
C MET A 63 -36.09 13.17 4.59
N SER A 64 -35.53 13.25 5.78
CA SER A 64 -35.78 12.30 6.87
C SER A 64 -37.15 12.42 7.55
N HIS A 65 -38.08 13.19 6.97
CA HIS A 65 -39.49 13.25 7.37
C HIS A 65 -40.34 13.84 6.23
N GLU A 66 -41.52 13.28 5.97
CA GLU A 66 -42.43 13.76 4.91
C GLU A 66 -43.05 15.13 5.24
N GLY A 67 -43.31 15.40 6.52
CA GLY A 67 -43.75 16.72 7.01
C GLY A 67 -42.81 17.88 6.66
N TYR A 68 -41.52 17.62 6.36
CA TYR A 68 -40.61 18.67 5.88
C TYR A 68 -40.90 19.13 4.46
N LEU A 69 -41.56 18.31 3.66
CA LEU A 69 -42.00 18.67 2.30
C LEU A 69 -43.23 19.57 2.30
N GLN A 70 -43.93 19.68 3.44
CA GLN A 70 -45.25 20.30 3.53
C GLN A 70 -45.24 21.61 4.32
N ASP A 71 -44.08 22.02 4.86
CA ASP A 71 -43.98 23.18 5.75
C ASP A 71 -43.28 24.37 5.08
N ASN A 72 -43.95 25.52 5.09
CA ASN A 72 -43.48 26.78 4.52
C ASN A 72 -42.16 27.27 5.12
N ILE A 73 -41.81 26.86 6.35
CA ILE A 73 -40.53 27.22 6.98
C ILE A 73 -39.35 26.74 6.12
N LEU A 74 -39.51 25.65 5.36
CA LEU A 74 -38.49 25.09 4.47
C LEU A 74 -38.64 25.49 3.01
N ALA A 75 -39.55 26.41 2.66
CA ALA A 75 -39.86 26.79 1.28
C ALA A 75 -38.61 27.14 0.45
N GLN A 76 -37.70 27.95 1.00
CA GLN A 76 -36.47 28.32 0.31
C GLN A 76 -35.60 27.10 -0.05
N PHE A 77 -35.46 26.16 0.88
CA PHE A 77 -34.70 24.93 0.63
C PHE A 77 -35.41 24.04 -0.38
N LEU A 78 -36.72 23.85 -0.24
CA LEU A 78 -37.52 23.02 -1.15
C LEU A 78 -37.43 23.53 -2.60
N CYS A 79 -37.47 24.85 -2.80
CA CYS A 79 -37.29 25.45 -4.11
C CYS A 79 -35.88 25.23 -4.67
N ASN A 80 -34.84 25.39 -3.86
CA ASN A 80 -33.47 25.09 -4.27
C ASN A 80 -33.31 23.61 -4.65
N ALA A 81 -33.88 22.71 -3.85
CA ALA A 81 -33.85 21.27 -4.08
C ALA A 81 -34.54 20.89 -5.38
N VAL A 82 -35.78 21.34 -5.60
CA VAL A 82 -36.52 21.07 -6.85
C VAL A 82 -35.85 21.70 -8.06
N GLY A 83 -35.31 22.92 -7.93
CA GLY A 83 -34.53 23.55 -8.99
C GLY A 83 -33.24 22.79 -9.34
N TRP A 84 -32.57 22.22 -8.34
CA TRP A 84 -31.39 21.37 -8.55
C TRP A 84 -31.73 20.00 -9.14
N LEU A 85 -32.88 19.45 -8.76
CA LEU A 85 -33.41 18.18 -9.27
C LEU A 85 -33.89 18.29 -10.73
N ASN A 86 -34.49 19.42 -11.10
CA ASN A 86 -34.99 19.64 -12.44
C ASN A 86 -33.87 20.02 -13.42
N GLN A 87 -33.25 19.00 -14.02
CA GLN A 87 -32.19 19.16 -15.00
C GLN A 87 -32.69 19.61 -16.39
N ARG A 88 -34.01 19.69 -16.60
CA ARG A 88 -34.66 20.08 -17.86
C ARG A 88 -35.45 21.39 -17.64
N PRO A 89 -34.82 22.57 -17.81
CA PRO A 89 -35.48 23.84 -17.59
C PRO A 89 -36.77 23.96 -18.42
N GLY A 90 -37.87 24.38 -17.79
CA GLY A 90 -39.17 24.53 -18.44
C GLY A 90 -40.07 23.29 -18.45
N THR A 91 -39.63 22.15 -17.90
CA THR A 91 -40.54 21.02 -17.65
C THR A 91 -41.29 21.20 -16.33
N VAL A 92 -42.54 20.75 -16.30
CA VAL A 92 -43.41 20.75 -15.13
C VAL A 92 -42.83 19.87 -14.01
N VAL A 93 -43.05 20.28 -12.75
CA VAL A 93 -42.74 19.50 -11.55
C VAL A 93 -43.98 18.67 -11.17
N GLY A 94 -43.82 17.35 -11.11
CA GLY A 94 -44.87 16.46 -10.63
C GLY A 94 -44.88 16.40 -9.10
N VAL A 95 -46.01 16.69 -8.47
CA VAL A 95 -46.19 16.57 -7.02
C VAL A 95 -47.23 15.49 -6.75
N HIS A 96 -46.83 14.44 -6.05
CA HIS A 96 -47.74 13.37 -5.66
C HIS A 96 -48.76 13.87 -4.64
N THR A 97 -50.00 13.38 -4.70
CA THR A 97 -51.08 13.77 -3.75
C THR A 97 -50.73 13.52 -2.29
N SER A 98 -49.82 12.60 -2.00
CA SER A 98 -49.34 12.35 -0.62
C SER A 98 -48.52 13.49 -0.01
N VAL A 99 -48.07 14.46 -0.83
CA VAL A 99 -47.36 15.67 -0.40
C VAL A 99 -47.94 16.92 -1.08
N GLU A 100 -49.25 16.92 -1.35
CA GLU A 100 -49.99 17.99 -2.05
C GLU A 100 -49.67 19.42 -1.56
N PRO A 101 -49.51 19.71 -0.25
CA PRO A 101 -49.16 21.06 0.21
C PRO A 101 -47.86 21.63 -0.40
N LEU A 102 -46.93 20.78 -0.84
CA LEU A 102 -45.70 21.18 -1.55
C LEU A 102 -46.01 21.93 -2.85
N ALA A 103 -47.12 21.61 -3.53
CA ALA A 103 -47.48 22.25 -4.78
C ALA A 103 -47.71 23.76 -4.60
N GLY A 104 -48.34 24.17 -3.49
CA GLY A 104 -48.52 25.58 -3.14
C GLY A 104 -47.18 26.29 -2.90
N ILE A 105 -46.28 25.67 -2.14
CA ILE A 105 -44.93 26.19 -1.83
C ILE A 105 -44.13 26.49 -3.12
N LEU A 106 -44.15 25.54 -4.04
CA LEU A 106 -43.40 25.64 -5.30
C LEU A 106 -44.05 26.62 -6.28
N HIS A 107 -45.38 26.62 -6.36
CA HIS A 107 -46.15 27.55 -7.19
C HIS A 107 -45.95 29.01 -6.74
N ASP A 108 -45.97 29.28 -5.44
CA ASP A 108 -45.72 30.62 -4.86
C ASP A 108 -44.30 31.12 -5.17
N SER A 109 -43.38 30.21 -5.50
CA SER A 109 -42.01 30.50 -5.92
C SER A 109 -41.82 30.57 -7.43
N GLY A 110 -42.92 30.50 -8.21
CA GLY A 110 -42.94 30.67 -9.66
C GLY A 110 -42.62 29.41 -10.48
N MET A 111 -42.69 28.22 -9.88
CA MET A 111 -42.51 26.96 -10.61
C MET A 111 -43.83 26.43 -11.18
N GLU A 112 -43.78 25.85 -12.38
CA GLU A 112 -44.93 25.12 -12.94
C GLU A 112 -45.05 23.74 -12.28
N VAL A 113 -46.19 23.49 -11.64
CA VAL A 113 -46.45 22.27 -10.85
C VAL A 113 -47.72 21.59 -11.32
N GLN A 114 -47.69 20.26 -11.36
CA GLN A 114 -48.85 19.41 -11.63
C GLN A 114 -49.03 18.42 -10.49
N ILE A 115 -50.21 18.41 -9.86
CA ILE A 115 -50.58 17.42 -8.86
C ILE A 115 -50.97 16.12 -9.59
N MET A 116 -50.43 14.98 -9.15
CA MET A 116 -50.63 13.68 -9.80
C MET A 116 -50.66 12.53 -8.80
N ASN A 117 -51.27 11.40 -9.18
CA ASN A 117 -51.34 10.16 -8.39
C ASN A 117 -50.33 9.09 -8.86
N GLY A 118 -49.49 9.40 -9.84
CA GLY A 118 -48.51 8.49 -10.41
C GLY A 118 -47.40 9.25 -11.10
N LEU A 119 -46.40 8.53 -11.60
CA LEU A 119 -45.23 9.09 -12.27
C LEU A 119 -45.45 9.11 -13.79
N GLU A 120 -45.25 10.27 -14.41
CA GLU A 120 -45.28 10.46 -15.87
C GLU A 120 -43.90 10.90 -16.38
N ASP A 121 -43.45 10.41 -17.54
CA ASP A 121 -42.12 10.72 -18.09
C ASP A 121 -41.93 12.20 -18.50
N SER A 122 -43.04 12.94 -18.62
CA SER A 122 -43.11 14.34 -19.02
C SER A 122 -42.53 15.31 -17.98
N VAL A 123 -42.49 14.91 -16.69
CA VAL A 123 -42.03 15.80 -15.61
C VAL A 123 -40.51 15.83 -15.49
N GLY A 124 -39.96 17.00 -15.11
CA GLY A 124 -38.52 17.15 -14.87
C GLY A 124 -38.09 16.64 -13.50
N ALA A 125 -38.96 16.84 -12.51
CA ALA A 125 -38.78 16.37 -11.15
C ALA A 125 -40.10 15.83 -10.58
N TYR A 126 -40.01 14.82 -9.73
CA TYR A 126 -41.14 14.17 -9.08
C TYR A 126 -40.97 14.21 -7.56
N CYS A 127 -42.01 14.64 -6.84
CA CYS A 127 -42.00 14.81 -5.39
C CYS A 127 -43.02 13.88 -4.73
N ILE A 128 -42.59 13.06 -3.76
CA ILE A 128 -43.43 12.04 -3.11
C ILE A 128 -43.02 11.78 -1.66
N ASN A 129 -43.90 11.18 -0.85
CA ASN A 129 -43.51 10.61 0.44
C ASN A 129 -42.86 9.21 0.29
N ALA A 130 -42.23 8.72 1.35
CA ALA A 130 -41.43 7.49 1.30
C ALA A 130 -42.19 6.21 1.70
N TYR A 131 -43.52 6.22 1.67
CA TYR A 131 -44.35 5.10 2.18
C TYR A 131 -45.02 4.28 1.08
N ASP A 132 -44.89 4.69 -0.17
CA ASP A 132 -45.40 3.95 -1.32
C ASP A 132 -44.25 3.31 -2.12
N SER A 133 -44.32 2.00 -2.29
CA SER A 133 -43.35 1.21 -3.06
C SER A 133 -43.92 0.71 -4.39
N THR A 134 -45.19 0.96 -4.69
CA THR A 134 -45.85 0.46 -5.90
C THR A 134 -45.18 0.99 -7.17
N LEU A 135 -44.62 2.20 -7.12
CA LEU A 135 -43.93 2.88 -8.22
C LEU A 135 -42.39 2.78 -8.12
N ALA A 136 -41.84 1.87 -7.30
CA ALA A 136 -40.40 1.87 -7.01
C ALA A 136 -39.54 1.68 -8.26
N LYS A 137 -39.92 0.74 -9.15
CA LYS A 137 -39.17 0.44 -10.38
C LYS A 137 -39.25 1.61 -11.37
N GLU A 138 -40.43 2.19 -11.51
CA GLU A 138 -40.68 3.36 -12.37
C GLU A 138 -39.85 4.56 -11.89
N MET A 139 -39.84 4.83 -10.58
CA MET A 139 -39.04 5.91 -10.00
C MET A 139 -37.53 5.71 -10.19
N ILE A 140 -37.02 4.49 -9.99
CA ILE A 140 -35.60 4.18 -10.24
C ILE A 140 -35.26 4.43 -11.71
N GLN A 141 -36.09 3.95 -12.63
CA GLN A 141 -35.85 4.10 -14.06
C GLN A 141 -35.94 5.58 -14.50
N PHE A 142 -36.88 6.34 -13.94
CA PHE A 142 -37.02 7.77 -14.15
C PHE A 142 -35.76 8.54 -13.72
N VAL A 143 -35.25 8.28 -12.51
CA VAL A 143 -34.02 8.92 -12.05
C VAL A 143 -32.82 8.45 -12.89
N LYS A 144 -32.70 7.15 -13.18
CA LYS A 144 -31.63 6.62 -14.03
C LYS A 144 -31.57 7.33 -15.40
N ASN A 145 -32.71 7.71 -15.95
CA ASN A 145 -32.86 8.40 -17.23
C ASN A 145 -32.76 9.93 -17.16
N GLY A 146 -32.39 10.52 -16.02
CA GLY A 146 -32.16 11.97 -15.88
C GLY A 146 -33.24 12.73 -15.12
N GLY A 147 -34.29 12.05 -14.63
CA GLY A 147 -35.31 12.63 -13.77
C GLY A 147 -34.76 13.03 -12.39
N GLY A 148 -35.42 14.00 -11.76
CA GLY A 148 -35.13 14.41 -10.38
C GLY A 148 -36.15 13.86 -9.38
N LEU A 149 -35.72 13.24 -8.28
CA LEU A 149 -36.62 12.74 -7.23
C LEU A 149 -36.44 13.50 -5.92
N LEU A 150 -37.52 14.09 -5.41
CA LEU A 150 -37.60 14.60 -4.04
C LEU A 150 -38.47 13.65 -3.22
N ILE A 151 -37.89 13.00 -2.21
CA ILE A 151 -38.60 12.00 -1.41
C ILE A 151 -38.42 12.24 0.07
N GLY A 152 -39.52 12.19 0.82
CA GLY A 152 -39.53 12.48 2.25
C GLY A 152 -40.26 11.42 3.06
N GLY A 153 -39.71 10.99 4.19
CA GLY A 153 -40.39 10.08 5.10
C GLY A 153 -39.56 9.77 6.33
N GLN A 154 -40.14 9.07 7.30
CA GLN A 154 -39.40 8.59 8.46
C GLN A 154 -39.62 7.09 8.64
N ALA A 155 -38.55 6.37 8.95
CA ALA A 155 -38.61 4.92 9.08
C ALA A 155 -38.72 4.43 10.54
N TRP A 156 -38.47 5.29 11.54
CA TRP A 156 -38.49 4.88 12.95
C TRP A 156 -39.91 4.51 13.44
N TYR A 157 -40.95 5.23 13.01
CA TYR A 157 -42.33 4.90 13.35
C TYR A 157 -42.78 3.66 12.56
N TRP A 158 -42.39 3.56 11.29
CA TRP A 158 -42.64 2.37 10.49
C TRP A 158 -42.03 1.13 11.15
N ALA A 159 -40.80 1.24 11.66
CA ALA A 159 -40.09 0.19 12.37
C ALA A 159 -40.83 -0.26 13.65
N SER A 160 -41.49 0.67 14.35
CA SER A 160 -42.31 0.34 15.53
C SER A 160 -43.48 -0.60 15.23
N GLN A 161 -43.92 -0.64 13.98
CA GLN A 161 -45.03 -1.48 13.51
C GLN A 161 -44.57 -2.75 12.78
N HIS A 162 -43.38 -2.74 12.17
CA HIS A 162 -42.93 -3.81 11.26
C HIS A 162 -41.65 -4.53 11.71
N GLY A 163 -40.99 -4.07 12.77
CA GLY A 163 -39.69 -4.56 13.24
C GLY A 163 -38.54 -3.65 12.81
N ARG A 164 -37.56 -3.46 13.70
CA ARG A 164 -36.38 -2.61 13.47
C ARG A 164 -35.36 -3.23 12.53
N ASP A 165 -35.25 -4.55 12.57
CA ASP A 165 -34.34 -5.39 11.77
C ASP A 165 -34.69 -5.45 10.28
N LYS A 166 -35.81 -4.85 9.87
CA LYS A 166 -36.31 -4.90 8.48
C LYS A 166 -36.24 -3.57 7.75
N VAL A 167 -35.77 -2.51 8.39
CA VAL A 167 -35.87 -1.16 7.82
C VAL A 167 -35.04 -1.00 6.55
N LEU A 168 -33.79 -1.48 6.51
CA LEU A 168 -32.95 -1.27 5.32
C LEU A 168 -33.50 -2.01 4.10
N SER A 169 -34.01 -3.22 4.31
CA SER A 169 -34.54 -4.06 3.24
C SER A 169 -35.98 -3.74 2.83
N ASN A 170 -36.87 -3.42 3.79
CA ASN A 170 -38.31 -3.46 3.56
C ASN A 170 -39.02 -2.10 3.67
N PHE A 171 -38.37 -1.06 4.21
CA PHE A 171 -38.98 0.28 4.23
C PHE A 171 -39.21 0.75 2.78
N PRO A 172 -40.43 1.18 2.39
CA PRO A 172 -40.75 1.51 0.99
C PRO A 172 -39.80 2.55 0.38
N GLY A 173 -39.42 3.58 1.13
CA GLY A 173 -38.45 4.58 0.68
C GLY A 173 -37.07 4.01 0.36
N ASN A 174 -36.63 2.98 1.09
CA ASN A 174 -35.36 2.30 0.84
C ASN A 174 -35.41 1.42 -0.42
N GLN A 175 -36.59 1.03 -0.90
CA GLN A 175 -36.72 0.36 -2.19
C GLN A 175 -36.46 1.30 -3.38
N VAL A 176 -36.32 2.60 -3.15
CA VAL A 176 -36.07 3.60 -4.20
C VAL A 176 -34.74 4.30 -3.97
N THR A 177 -34.54 4.85 -2.78
CA THR A 177 -33.39 5.73 -2.47
C THR A 177 -32.07 4.97 -2.30
N SER A 178 -32.13 3.69 -1.94
CA SER A 178 -30.94 2.87 -1.70
C SER A 178 -30.05 2.73 -2.93
N VAL A 179 -30.62 2.73 -4.15
CA VAL A 179 -29.85 2.60 -5.40
C VAL A 179 -28.85 3.76 -5.58
N ALA A 180 -29.18 4.92 -5.02
CA ALA A 180 -28.32 6.10 -4.96
C ALA A 180 -27.46 6.15 -3.66
N GLY A 181 -27.47 5.07 -2.87
CA GLY A 181 -26.69 4.92 -1.65
C GLY A 181 -27.17 5.76 -0.48
N VAL A 182 -28.46 6.11 -0.42
CA VAL A 182 -29.09 6.82 0.71
C VAL A 182 -30.18 5.95 1.31
N TYR A 183 -30.17 5.77 2.63
CA TYR A 183 -31.10 4.90 3.34
C TYR A 183 -31.75 5.64 4.51
N PHE A 184 -33.04 5.41 4.71
CA PHE A 184 -33.75 5.70 5.95
C PHE A 184 -33.42 4.62 7.00
N THR A 185 -33.23 5.03 8.25
CA THR A 185 -32.92 4.12 9.37
C THR A 185 -34.00 4.16 10.46
N ASP A 186 -33.97 3.21 11.38
CA ASP A 186 -34.88 3.14 12.53
C ASP A 186 -34.52 4.11 13.66
N ALA A 187 -33.38 4.79 13.58
CA ALA A 187 -32.91 5.73 14.59
C ALA A 187 -33.65 7.07 14.49
N PHE A 188 -34.24 7.54 15.60
CA PHE A 188 -34.84 8.86 15.68
C PHE A 188 -33.77 9.96 15.82
N GLY A 189 -34.04 11.12 15.22
CA GLY A 189 -33.15 12.28 15.20
C GLY A 189 -33.40 13.26 16.34
N ASP A 190 -32.33 13.78 16.94
CA ASP A 190 -32.37 14.94 17.84
C ASP A 190 -32.43 16.24 17.02
N THR A 191 -33.54 16.99 17.10
CA THR A 191 -33.74 18.25 16.39
C THR A 191 -33.12 19.47 17.09
N GLY A 192 -32.43 19.29 18.22
CA GLY A 192 -31.77 20.36 18.95
C GLY A 192 -30.53 20.94 18.24
N PHE A 193 -30.51 22.27 18.06
CA PHE A 193 -29.43 23.06 17.47
C PHE A 193 -29.00 22.65 16.06
N LEU A 194 -29.49 23.39 15.05
CA LEU A 194 -29.18 23.18 13.64
C LEU A 194 -28.54 24.42 13.05
N LYS A 195 -27.38 24.27 12.41
CA LYS A 195 -26.66 25.36 11.77
C LYS A 195 -26.40 25.02 10.30
N VAL A 196 -26.61 25.99 9.42
CA VAL A 196 -26.27 25.84 8.00
C VAL A 196 -24.74 25.74 7.89
N SER A 197 -24.25 24.62 7.36
CA SER A 197 -22.82 24.41 7.15
C SER A 197 -22.34 25.23 5.95
N LYS A 198 -21.10 25.73 6.02
CA LYS A 198 -20.45 26.46 4.90
C LYS A 198 -19.83 25.54 3.85
N LYS A 199 -19.71 24.25 4.17
CA LYS A 199 -19.12 23.20 3.33
C LYS A 199 -19.95 21.94 3.50
N VAL A 200 -19.83 20.99 2.57
CA VAL A 200 -20.42 19.65 2.70
C VAL A 200 -20.09 19.08 4.09
N PRO A 201 -21.10 18.81 4.95
CA PRO A 201 -20.91 18.22 6.27
C PRO A 201 -20.15 16.89 6.25
N GLU A 202 -19.61 16.47 7.39
CA GLU A 202 -18.99 15.16 7.53
C GLU A 202 -20.05 14.06 7.60
N ILE A 203 -19.78 12.93 6.95
CA ILE A 203 -20.54 11.68 7.10
C ILE A 203 -20.02 10.97 8.37
N PRO A 204 -20.90 10.56 9.29
CA PRO A 204 -20.53 9.82 10.49
C PRO A 204 -19.71 8.56 10.22
N LEU A 205 -18.78 8.25 11.12
CA LEU A 205 -17.99 7.01 11.07
C LEU A 205 -18.79 5.80 11.54
N SER A 206 -19.44 5.93 12.69
CA SER A 206 -20.25 4.89 13.31
C SER A 206 -21.71 5.29 13.27
N LEU A 207 -22.55 4.33 12.90
CA LEU A 207 -23.99 4.49 12.84
C LEU A 207 -24.64 3.45 13.76
N ARG A 208 -25.85 3.74 14.23
CA ARG A 208 -26.58 2.92 15.21
C ARG A 208 -27.47 1.88 14.52
N PHE A 209 -26.89 1.06 13.64
CA PHE A 209 -27.55 -0.12 13.07
C PHE A 209 -26.60 -1.32 13.16
N GLY A 210 -27.12 -2.54 13.32
CA GLY A 210 -26.25 -3.71 13.49
C GLY A 210 -26.96 -5.06 13.61
N GLU A 211 -28.24 -5.08 13.99
CA GLU A 211 -29.00 -6.34 14.09
C GLU A 211 -29.13 -7.03 12.72
N GLU A 212 -29.46 -6.28 11.66
CA GLU A 212 -29.65 -6.83 10.30
C GLU A 212 -28.34 -7.41 9.71
N LEU A 213 -27.20 -6.75 9.87
CA LEU A 213 -25.91 -7.28 9.38
C LEU A 213 -25.44 -8.52 10.17
N SER A 214 -25.82 -8.60 11.45
CA SER A 214 -25.51 -9.78 12.28
C SER A 214 -26.34 -10.99 11.83
N GLN A 215 -27.59 -10.77 11.45
CA GLN A 215 -28.45 -11.80 10.84
C GLN A 215 -27.89 -12.25 9.48
N ASP A 216 -27.46 -11.34 8.61
CA ASP A 216 -26.83 -11.69 7.33
C ASP A 216 -25.58 -12.56 7.52
N GLN A 217 -24.73 -12.19 8.48
CA GLN A 217 -23.54 -12.97 8.82
C GLN A 217 -23.93 -14.37 9.31
N GLN A 218 -24.98 -14.48 10.13
CA GLN A 218 -25.48 -15.76 10.62
C GLN A 218 -26.02 -16.63 9.47
N GLU A 219 -26.79 -16.07 8.52
CA GLU A 219 -27.29 -16.79 7.35
C GLU A 219 -26.13 -17.30 6.47
N LEU A 220 -25.12 -16.47 6.24
CA LEU A 220 -23.97 -16.83 5.42
C LEU A 220 -23.11 -17.93 6.04
N LEU A 221 -23.03 -17.99 7.38
CA LEU A 221 -22.21 -18.93 8.13
C LEU A 221 -23.01 -20.10 8.72
N ASP A 222 -24.30 -20.22 8.36
CA ASP A 222 -25.18 -21.24 8.93
C ASP A 222 -24.67 -22.67 8.66
N GLY A 223 -24.61 -23.47 9.73
CA GLY A 223 -24.09 -24.84 9.69
C GLY A 223 -22.57 -24.96 9.50
N ILE A 224 -21.81 -23.85 9.57
CA ILE A 224 -20.36 -23.83 9.36
C ILE A 224 -19.66 -23.52 10.68
N THR A 225 -18.70 -24.35 11.06
CA THR A 225 -17.89 -24.15 12.26
C THR A 225 -16.49 -23.63 11.95
N GLU A 226 -15.97 -23.97 10.77
CA GLU A 226 -14.60 -23.66 10.35
C GLU A 226 -14.56 -23.35 8.85
N LEU A 227 -13.84 -22.29 8.46
CA LEU A 227 -13.46 -22.00 7.08
C LEU A 227 -12.05 -22.58 6.80
N ASP A 228 -11.98 -23.66 6.01
CA ASP A 228 -10.70 -24.21 5.50
C ASP A 228 -10.32 -23.52 4.18
N ILE A 229 -9.40 -22.57 4.25
CA ILE A 229 -8.88 -21.84 3.09
C ILE A 229 -7.57 -22.43 2.54
N ASN A 230 -7.18 -23.65 2.94
CA ASN A 230 -6.09 -24.38 2.28
C ASN A 230 -6.53 -24.83 0.88
N THR A 231 -6.45 -23.89 -0.05
CA THR A 231 -6.75 -24.02 -1.48
C THR A 231 -5.45 -23.96 -2.30
N ASP A 232 -5.56 -24.16 -3.61
CA ASP A 232 -4.41 -24.11 -4.54
C ASP A 232 -3.83 -22.69 -4.73
N GLY A 233 -4.47 -21.66 -4.17
CA GLY A 233 -4.09 -20.25 -4.31
C GLY A 233 -3.64 -19.62 -2.99
N GLN A 234 -2.85 -18.54 -3.09
CA GLN A 234 -2.47 -17.70 -1.96
C GLN A 234 -3.42 -16.50 -1.86
N PRO A 235 -4.26 -16.38 -0.82
CA PRO A 235 -5.20 -15.27 -0.70
C PRO A 235 -4.51 -13.94 -0.42
N SER A 236 -5.17 -12.86 -0.87
CA SER A 236 -4.86 -11.50 -0.44
C SER A 236 -5.49 -11.19 0.94
N GLN A 237 -5.17 -10.04 1.50
CA GLN A 237 -5.93 -9.46 2.61
C GLN A 237 -7.05 -8.58 2.07
N LEU A 238 -8.19 -8.54 2.75
CA LEU A 238 -9.31 -7.67 2.41
C LEU A 238 -9.39 -6.46 3.36
N LEU A 239 -9.78 -5.32 2.79
CA LEU A 239 -10.19 -4.13 3.53
C LEU A 239 -11.72 -4.01 3.49
N VAL A 240 -12.35 -4.07 4.66
CA VAL A 240 -13.79 -3.91 4.83
C VAL A 240 -14.06 -2.51 5.38
N HIS A 241 -14.39 -1.56 4.50
CA HIS A 241 -14.46 -0.13 4.82
C HIS A 241 -15.84 0.51 4.62
N GLY A 242 -16.78 -0.18 3.98
CA GLY A 242 -18.17 0.26 3.82
C GLY A 242 -18.95 0.21 5.13
N ALA A 243 -19.95 1.08 5.27
CA ALA A 243 -20.83 1.07 6.44
C ALA A 243 -21.78 -0.14 6.46
N LEU A 244 -22.18 -0.66 5.28
CA LEU A 244 -22.96 -1.89 5.12
C LEU A 244 -22.11 -3.11 4.71
N ALA A 245 -20.80 -2.99 4.82
CA ALA A 245 -19.86 -4.08 4.56
C ALA A 245 -19.42 -4.72 5.89
N PHE A 246 -19.26 -6.04 5.93
CA PHE A 246 -18.91 -6.79 7.12
C PHE A 246 -18.01 -7.99 6.79
N PRO A 247 -17.08 -8.35 7.70
CA PRO A 247 -16.23 -9.52 7.52
C PRO A 247 -17.03 -10.81 7.71
N LEU A 248 -16.60 -11.89 7.05
CA LEU A 248 -17.14 -13.25 7.22
C LEU A 248 -16.07 -14.23 7.72
N GLY A 249 -14.80 -13.96 7.41
CA GLY A 249 -13.66 -14.76 7.85
C GLY A 249 -12.46 -13.88 8.16
N LEU A 250 -11.91 -14.04 9.36
CA LEU A 250 -10.71 -13.35 9.85
C LEU A 250 -9.68 -14.40 10.32
N ASP A 251 -8.40 -14.15 10.07
CA ASP A 251 -7.33 -14.89 10.73
C ASP A 251 -7.12 -14.42 12.19
N SER A 252 -6.20 -15.06 12.91
CA SER A 252 -5.87 -14.71 14.31
C SER A 252 -5.29 -13.30 14.48
N SER A 253 -4.89 -12.64 13.39
CA SER A 253 -4.38 -11.27 13.34
C SER A 253 -5.41 -10.28 12.77
N PHE A 254 -6.68 -10.69 12.70
CA PHE A 254 -7.81 -9.93 12.16
C PHE A 254 -7.69 -9.59 10.66
N ASN A 255 -6.84 -10.30 9.90
CA ASN A 255 -6.77 -10.12 8.46
C ASN A 255 -7.95 -10.85 7.81
N CYS A 256 -8.71 -10.10 7.01
CA CYS A 256 -9.94 -10.59 6.41
C CYS A 256 -9.67 -11.32 5.09
N PHE A 257 -10.31 -12.48 4.90
CA PHE A 257 -10.21 -13.29 3.67
C PHE A 257 -11.56 -13.56 2.99
N LEU A 258 -12.67 -13.37 3.71
CA LEU A 258 -14.03 -13.39 3.20
C LEU A 258 -14.79 -12.21 3.79
N ALA A 259 -15.53 -11.48 2.95
CA ALA A 259 -16.35 -10.35 3.36
C ALA A 259 -17.64 -10.28 2.54
N ALA A 260 -18.64 -9.59 3.05
CA ALA A 260 -19.88 -9.30 2.33
C ALA A 260 -20.28 -7.84 2.50
N ALA A 261 -21.18 -7.38 1.63
CA ALA A 261 -21.77 -6.06 1.72
C ALA A 261 -23.20 -6.02 1.16
N ARG A 262 -24.01 -5.12 1.68
CA ARG A 262 -25.25 -4.67 1.03
C ARG A 262 -25.01 -3.37 0.29
N TYR A 263 -25.60 -3.25 -0.90
CA TYR A 263 -25.54 -2.01 -1.69
C TYR A 263 -26.78 -1.89 -2.57
N GLY A 264 -27.46 -0.75 -2.53
CA GLY A 264 -28.79 -0.61 -3.08
C GLY A 264 -29.75 -1.65 -2.51
N GLN A 265 -30.43 -2.34 -3.42
CA GLN A 265 -31.28 -3.48 -3.11
C GLN A 265 -30.54 -4.82 -3.17
N GLY A 266 -29.30 -4.83 -3.66
CA GLY A 266 -28.52 -6.04 -3.90
C GLY A 266 -27.46 -6.32 -2.84
N ARG A 267 -26.64 -7.32 -3.14
CA ARG A 267 -25.76 -7.99 -2.18
C ARG A 267 -24.46 -8.39 -2.85
N VAL A 268 -23.36 -8.36 -2.11
CA VAL A 268 -22.03 -8.71 -2.60
C VAL A 268 -21.33 -9.64 -1.61
N VAL A 269 -20.69 -10.69 -2.11
CA VAL A 269 -19.77 -11.55 -1.36
C VAL A 269 -18.42 -11.56 -2.07
N LEU A 270 -17.37 -11.26 -1.32
CA LEU A 270 -15.99 -11.17 -1.79
C LEU A 270 -15.12 -12.26 -1.15
N ALA A 271 -14.39 -12.99 -1.99
CA ALA A 271 -13.32 -13.88 -1.57
C ALA A 271 -11.94 -13.34 -1.96
N ALA A 272 -10.97 -13.49 -1.07
CA ALA A 272 -9.61 -12.99 -1.26
C ALA A 272 -8.74 -13.76 -2.27
N HIS A 273 -9.33 -14.76 -2.93
CA HIS A 273 -8.77 -15.46 -4.08
C HIS A 273 -9.91 -16.15 -4.85
N GLU A 274 -9.80 -16.24 -6.17
CA GLU A 274 -10.79 -16.94 -7.02
C GLU A 274 -10.80 -18.45 -6.78
N SER A 275 -9.67 -19.05 -6.38
CA SER A 275 -9.59 -20.48 -6.02
C SER A 275 -10.53 -20.85 -4.87
N MET A 276 -10.81 -19.91 -3.96
CA MET A 276 -11.74 -20.11 -2.85
C MET A 276 -13.17 -20.30 -3.36
N LEU A 277 -13.54 -19.64 -4.46
CA LEU A 277 -14.84 -19.82 -5.11
C LEU A 277 -14.97 -21.19 -5.77
N CYS A 278 -13.86 -21.88 -6.01
CA CYS A 278 -13.82 -23.18 -6.67
C CYS A 278 -13.45 -24.33 -5.71
N ALA A 279 -13.30 -24.05 -4.41
CA ALA A 279 -12.83 -25.02 -3.43
C ALA A 279 -14.01 -25.84 -2.87
N PRO A 280 -14.03 -27.17 -3.05
CA PRO A 280 -15.10 -28.01 -2.49
C PRO A 280 -15.24 -27.92 -0.97
N LYS A 281 -14.13 -27.66 -0.26
CA LYS A 281 -14.09 -27.45 1.19
C LYS A 281 -14.92 -26.26 1.66
N LEU A 282 -15.07 -25.23 0.82
CA LEU A 282 -15.93 -24.07 1.07
C LEU A 282 -17.32 -24.25 0.47
N GLY A 283 -17.67 -25.44 -0.02
CA GLY A 283 -18.94 -25.72 -0.69
C GLY A 283 -20.19 -25.34 0.12
N PRO A 284 -20.30 -25.66 1.43
CA PRO A 284 -21.41 -25.20 2.26
C PRO A 284 -21.52 -23.67 2.31
N PHE A 285 -20.40 -22.97 2.53
CA PHE A 285 -20.35 -21.52 2.53
C PHE A 285 -20.77 -20.92 1.18
N LEU A 286 -20.23 -21.43 0.08
CA LEU A 286 -20.55 -20.94 -1.27
C LEU A 286 -22.04 -21.11 -1.61
N PHE A 287 -22.65 -22.19 -1.11
CA PHE A 287 -24.08 -22.42 -1.27
C PHE A 287 -24.91 -21.39 -0.48
N ASN A 288 -24.60 -21.18 0.80
CA ASN A 288 -25.25 -20.16 1.62
C ASN A 288 -25.05 -18.76 1.01
N ALA A 289 -23.85 -18.46 0.54
CA ALA A 289 -23.51 -17.21 -0.14
C ALA A 289 -24.37 -16.99 -1.39
N VAL A 290 -24.48 -17.97 -2.28
CA VAL A 290 -25.29 -17.83 -3.50
C VAL A 290 -26.78 -17.67 -3.15
N ILE A 291 -27.30 -18.42 -2.18
CA ILE A 291 -28.70 -18.26 -1.74
C ILE A 291 -28.92 -16.86 -1.17
N TRP A 292 -28.05 -16.41 -0.25
CA TRP A 292 -28.14 -15.08 0.34
C TRP A 292 -28.07 -14.00 -0.75
N LEU A 293 -27.19 -14.16 -1.74
CA LEU A 293 -27.05 -13.24 -2.87
C LEU A 293 -28.30 -13.14 -3.75
N THR A 294 -29.15 -14.18 -3.82
CA THR A 294 -30.40 -14.08 -4.60
C THR A 294 -31.38 -13.08 -4.00
N GLY A 295 -31.30 -12.79 -2.69
CA GLY A 295 -32.24 -11.89 -2.01
C GLY A 295 -33.71 -12.31 -2.15
N GLY A 296 -33.99 -13.59 -2.41
CA GLY A 296 -35.35 -14.09 -2.69
C GLY A 296 -35.83 -13.86 -4.13
N GLN A 297 -35.01 -13.30 -5.01
CA GLN A 297 -35.34 -13.11 -6.42
C GLN A 297 -35.35 -14.42 -7.20
N VAL A 298 -36.34 -14.56 -8.09
CA VAL A 298 -36.44 -15.68 -9.02
C VAL A 298 -35.67 -15.34 -10.29
N GLY A 299 -34.44 -15.85 -10.42
CA GLY A 299 -33.58 -15.62 -11.57
C GLY A 299 -32.52 -16.71 -11.72
N ARG A 300 -31.81 -16.71 -12.86
CA ARG A 300 -30.71 -17.65 -13.11
C ARG A 300 -29.43 -17.18 -12.43
N ILE A 301 -28.60 -18.13 -12.00
CA ILE A 301 -27.25 -17.85 -11.46
C ILE A 301 -26.26 -17.95 -12.63
N GLY A 302 -25.71 -16.81 -13.05
CA GLY A 302 -24.70 -16.77 -14.10
C GLY A 302 -23.31 -16.96 -13.51
N VAL A 303 -22.59 -17.99 -13.94
CA VAL A 303 -21.21 -18.25 -13.52
C VAL A 303 -20.27 -17.94 -14.65
N ASN A 304 -19.29 -17.07 -14.42
CA ASN A 304 -18.31 -16.72 -15.42
C ASN A 304 -17.56 -17.96 -15.94
N ILE A 305 -17.32 -18.05 -17.25
CA ILE A 305 -16.63 -19.19 -17.89
C ILE A 305 -15.25 -19.53 -17.29
N ASN A 306 -14.61 -18.60 -16.58
CA ASN A 306 -13.33 -18.83 -15.90
C ASN A 306 -13.49 -19.58 -14.55
N LEU A 307 -14.72 -19.70 -14.03
CA LEU A 307 -15.05 -20.35 -12.76
C LEU A 307 -15.82 -21.67 -12.99
N LYS A 308 -15.44 -22.49 -13.97
CA LYS A 308 -16.14 -23.74 -14.33
C LYS A 308 -16.32 -24.69 -13.14
N LYS A 309 -15.33 -24.76 -12.24
CA LYS A 309 -15.41 -25.60 -11.03
C LYS A 309 -16.52 -25.13 -10.08
N LEU A 310 -16.74 -23.82 -9.94
CA LEU A 310 -17.86 -23.27 -9.18
C LEU A 310 -19.19 -23.64 -9.84
N PHE A 311 -19.30 -23.52 -11.16
CA PHE A 311 -20.50 -23.93 -11.90
C PHE A 311 -20.88 -25.37 -11.60
N THR A 312 -19.92 -26.31 -11.71
CA THR A 312 -20.15 -27.72 -11.36
C THR A 312 -20.61 -27.87 -9.90
N LEU A 313 -19.93 -27.22 -8.95
CA LEU A 313 -20.26 -27.31 -7.52
C LEU A 313 -21.68 -26.84 -7.21
N LEU A 314 -22.15 -25.76 -7.85
CA LEU A 314 -23.50 -25.22 -7.65
C LEU A 314 -24.56 -26.06 -8.37
N SER A 315 -24.28 -26.49 -9.61
CA SER A 315 -25.19 -27.33 -10.40
C SER A 315 -25.42 -28.71 -9.78
N ASP A 316 -24.38 -29.32 -9.21
CA ASP A 316 -24.49 -30.61 -8.51
C ASP A 316 -25.43 -30.55 -7.29
N ARG A 317 -25.65 -29.34 -6.74
CA ARG A 317 -26.61 -29.08 -5.66
C ARG A 317 -27.99 -28.62 -6.15
N GLY A 318 -28.25 -28.69 -7.46
CA GLY A 318 -29.55 -28.40 -8.06
C GLY A 318 -29.86 -26.91 -8.25
N LEU A 319 -28.87 -26.01 -8.13
CA LEU A 319 -29.07 -24.59 -8.40
C LEU A 319 -29.15 -24.33 -9.91
N ASN A 320 -30.11 -23.50 -10.33
CA ASN A 320 -30.32 -23.12 -11.74
C ASN A 320 -29.20 -22.18 -12.24
N CYS A 321 -28.09 -22.77 -12.68
CA CYS A 321 -26.91 -22.06 -13.12
C CYS A 321 -26.74 -22.08 -14.64
N SER A 322 -26.16 -21.02 -15.21
CA SER A 322 -25.67 -20.98 -16.58
C SER A 322 -24.21 -20.53 -16.62
N LEU A 323 -23.46 -20.96 -17.64
CA LEU A 323 -22.13 -20.44 -17.91
C LEU A 323 -22.23 -19.19 -18.78
N GLU A 324 -21.66 -18.09 -18.31
CA GLU A 324 -21.75 -16.78 -18.95
C GLU A 324 -20.35 -16.21 -19.20
N SER A 325 -20.13 -15.51 -20.32
CA SER A 325 -18.84 -14.84 -20.57
C SER A 325 -18.78 -13.44 -19.97
N HIS A 326 -19.93 -12.81 -19.76
CA HIS A 326 -20.13 -11.45 -19.29
C HIS A 326 -21.47 -11.36 -18.55
N LEU A 327 -21.81 -10.22 -17.94
CA LEU A 327 -23.09 -10.04 -17.27
C LEU A 327 -24.23 -9.98 -18.31
N THR A 328 -25.16 -10.94 -18.27
CA THR A 328 -26.32 -11.02 -19.17
C THR A 328 -27.63 -10.62 -18.48
N PRO A 329 -28.63 -10.08 -19.20
CA PRO A 329 -29.95 -9.80 -18.64
C PRO A 329 -30.66 -11.04 -18.06
N GLY A 330 -31.44 -10.84 -16.98
CA GLY A 330 -32.27 -11.88 -16.37
C GLY A 330 -31.55 -12.81 -15.37
N LEU A 331 -30.31 -12.47 -15.00
CA LEU A 331 -29.61 -13.11 -13.89
C LEU A 331 -30.07 -12.51 -12.56
N SER A 332 -30.20 -13.33 -11.53
CA SER A 332 -30.35 -12.86 -10.14
C SER A 332 -29.01 -12.78 -9.43
N VAL A 333 -28.06 -13.67 -9.77
CA VAL A 333 -26.71 -13.70 -9.23
C VAL A 333 -25.70 -13.81 -10.37
N TYR A 334 -24.60 -13.06 -10.27
CA TYR A 334 -23.45 -13.20 -11.16
C TYR A 334 -22.20 -13.55 -10.37
N CYS A 335 -21.52 -14.62 -10.76
CA CYS A 335 -20.30 -15.11 -10.13
C CYS A 335 -19.10 -14.86 -11.05
N CYS A 336 -18.13 -14.04 -10.66
CA CYS A 336 -17.00 -13.66 -11.51
C CYS A 336 -15.66 -13.53 -10.78
N SER A 337 -14.58 -13.37 -11.54
CA SER A 337 -13.26 -13.05 -11.00
C SER A 337 -13.04 -11.54 -10.95
N ALA A 338 -12.11 -11.08 -10.10
CA ALA A 338 -11.84 -9.66 -9.89
C ALA A 338 -10.76 -9.07 -10.82
N TYR A 339 -10.44 -9.71 -11.95
CA TYR A 339 -9.29 -9.36 -12.79
C TYR A 339 -9.56 -8.36 -13.92
N SER A 340 -10.80 -7.90 -14.07
CA SER A 340 -11.22 -6.95 -15.11
C SER A 340 -12.29 -6.02 -14.57
N ASP A 341 -12.25 -4.76 -15.00
CA ASP A 341 -13.18 -3.69 -14.66
C ASP A 341 -14.04 -3.24 -15.86
N GLN A 342 -13.95 -3.93 -17.00
CA GLN A 342 -14.69 -3.58 -18.23
C GLN A 342 -16.21 -3.52 -18.02
N GLU A 343 -16.74 -4.29 -17.07
CA GLU A 343 -18.16 -4.34 -16.74
C GLU A 343 -18.51 -3.59 -15.44
N ALA A 344 -17.58 -2.84 -14.85
CA ALA A 344 -17.75 -2.25 -13.52
C ALA A 344 -19.07 -1.46 -13.38
N ARG A 345 -19.35 -0.53 -14.30
CA ARG A 345 -20.61 0.24 -14.29
C ARG A 345 -21.86 -0.65 -14.36
N LYS A 346 -21.84 -1.69 -15.19
CA LYS A 346 -22.97 -2.62 -15.30
C LYS A 346 -23.16 -3.43 -14.02
N LEU A 347 -22.06 -3.84 -13.37
CA LEU A 347 -22.09 -4.55 -12.09
C LEU A 347 -22.58 -3.65 -10.96
N HIS A 348 -22.18 -2.37 -10.94
CA HIS A 348 -22.69 -1.38 -9.98
C HIS A 348 -24.20 -1.19 -10.11
N GLU A 349 -24.69 -1.01 -11.35
CA GLU A 349 -26.14 -0.90 -11.62
C GLU A 349 -26.87 -2.19 -11.25
N PHE A 350 -26.34 -3.35 -11.67
CA PHE A 350 -26.92 -4.66 -11.36
C PHE A 350 -27.08 -4.90 -9.87
N VAL A 351 -26.03 -4.64 -9.07
CA VAL A 351 -26.11 -4.79 -7.61
C VAL A 351 -27.02 -3.73 -7.01
N ALA A 352 -26.92 -2.46 -7.43
CA ALA A 352 -27.77 -1.38 -6.90
C ALA A 352 -29.27 -1.70 -7.08
N GLU A 353 -29.65 -2.30 -8.21
CA GLU A 353 -31.03 -2.65 -8.57
C GLU A 353 -31.49 -4.02 -8.05
N GLY A 354 -30.70 -4.71 -7.21
CA GLY A 354 -31.12 -5.93 -6.52
C GLY A 354 -30.37 -7.20 -6.87
N GLY A 355 -29.43 -7.14 -7.81
CA GLY A 355 -28.60 -8.29 -8.19
C GLY A 355 -27.60 -8.70 -7.12
N GLY A 356 -27.28 -10.00 -7.10
CA GLY A 356 -26.24 -10.58 -6.24
C GLY A 356 -24.90 -10.75 -6.97
N LEU A 357 -23.81 -10.28 -6.37
CA LEU A 357 -22.46 -10.44 -6.91
C LEU A 357 -21.60 -11.36 -6.02
N LEU A 358 -21.17 -12.50 -6.56
CA LEU A 358 -20.12 -13.33 -5.96
C LEU A 358 -18.82 -13.08 -6.73
N ILE A 359 -17.81 -12.54 -6.06
CA ILE A 359 -16.57 -12.12 -6.73
C ILE A 359 -15.33 -12.56 -5.95
N GLY A 360 -14.27 -12.94 -6.66
CA GLY A 360 -13.02 -13.37 -6.03
C GLY A 360 -11.79 -13.10 -6.89
N GLY A 361 -10.67 -12.83 -6.23
CA GLY A 361 -9.39 -12.62 -6.90
C GLY A 361 -8.30 -12.20 -5.91
N GLN A 362 -7.08 -12.02 -6.41
CA GLN A 362 -5.96 -11.52 -5.62
C GLN A 362 -5.26 -10.35 -6.30
N SER A 363 -4.71 -9.43 -5.51
CA SER A 363 -4.02 -8.25 -6.03
C SER A 363 -2.53 -8.20 -5.69
N TRP A 364 -2.01 -9.10 -4.85
CA TRP A 364 -0.57 -9.17 -4.53
C TRP A 364 0.28 -9.48 -5.77
N TRP A 365 -0.16 -10.40 -6.64
CA TRP A 365 0.53 -10.70 -7.89
C TRP A 365 0.47 -9.50 -8.84
N TRP A 366 -0.72 -8.92 -8.99
CA TRP A 366 -0.91 -7.73 -9.83
C TRP A 366 0.01 -6.59 -9.38
N ALA A 367 0.12 -6.35 -8.07
CA ALA A 367 1.00 -5.34 -7.50
C ALA A 367 2.48 -5.63 -7.78
N SER A 368 2.89 -6.92 -7.76
CA SER A 368 4.26 -7.31 -8.13
C SER A 368 4.60 -7.00 -9.59
N GLN A 369 3.59 -7.04 -10.48
CA GLN A 369 3.75 -6.73 -11.90
C GLN A 369 3.57 -5.23 -12.21
N ASN A 370 3.05 -4.44 -11.26
CA ASN A 370 2.74 -3.01 -11.44
C ASN A 370 3.44 -2.17 -10.35
N PRO A 371 4.78 -2.15 -10.31
CA PRO A 371 5.52 -1.38 -9.31
C PRO A 371 5.20 0.11 -9.40
N GLY A 372 4.99 0.75 -8.25
CA GLY A 372 4.64 2.17 -8.17
C GLY A 372 3.15 2.47 -8.29
N LYS A 373 2.29 1.48 -8.54
CA LYS A 373 0.83 1.61 -8.43
C LYS A 373 0.31 1.12 -7.08
N HIS A 374 -0.84 1.61 -6.66
CA HIS A 374 -1.49 1.21 -5.42
C HIS A 374 -2.63 0.25 -5.71
N ALA A 375 -2.48 -1.04 -5.39
CA ALA A 375 -3.51 -2.05 -5.68
C ALA A 375 -4.91 -1.66 -5.17
N VAL A 376 -5.02 -1.06 -3.99
CA VAL A 376 -6.32 -0.62 -3.42
C VAL A 376 -7.05 0.42 -4.29
N ALA A 377 -6.32 1.19 -5.11
CA ALA A 377 -6.86 2.20 -6.01
C ALA A 377 -6.88 1.75 -7.48
N ASP A 378 -5.82 1.08 -7.94
CA ASP A 378 -5.53 0.86 -9.37
C ASP A 378 -5.79 -0.58 -9.85
N TYR A 379 -6.02 -1.53 -8.93
CA TYR A 379 -6.34 -2.91 -9.32
C TYR A 379 -7.75 -2.96 -9.94
N PRO A 380 -7.95 -3.54 -11.13
CA PRO A 380 -9.25 -3.55 -11.82
C PRO A 380 -10.42 -4.02 -10.94
N GLY A 381 -10.21 -5.08 -10.15
CA GLY A 381 -11.26 -5.57 -9.24
C GLY A 381 -11.68 -4.55 -8.18
N ASN A 382 -10.78 -3.67 -7.74
CA ASN A 382 -11.11 -2.65 -6.77
C ASN A 382 -11.90 -1.48 -7.38
N HIS A 383 -11.86 -1.26 -8.70
CA HIS A 383 -12.79 -0.34 -9.37
C HIS A 383 -14.25 -0.84 -9.27
N ILE A 384 -14.45 -2.15 -9.14
CA ILE A 384 -15.77 -2.75 -8.88
C ILE A 384 -16.10 -2.69 -7.39
N LEU A 385 -15.16 -3.07 -6.53
CA LEU A 385 -15.41 -3.36 -5.11
C LEU A 385 -15.42 -2.12 -4.20
N ASN A 386 -14.61 -1.09 -4.49
CA ASN A 386 -14.49 0.10 -3.64
C ASN A 386 -15.86 0.82 -3.43
N PRO A 387 -16.71 0.99 -4.48
CA PRO A 387 -18.06 1.54 -4.32
C PRO A 387 -18.96 0.72 -3.37
N PHE A 388 -18.73 -0.60 -3.27
CA PHE A 388 -19.43 -1.48 -2.33
C PHE A 388 -18.83 -1.48 -0.92
N GLY A 389 -17.73 -0.74 -0.70
CA GLY A 389 -17.07 -0.65 0.59
C GLY A 389 -16.12 -1.82 0.90
N LEU A 390 -15.62 -2.50 -0.13
CA LEU A 390 -14.71 -3.63 -0.05
C LEU A 390 -13.47 -3.37 -0.91
N SER A 391 -12.30 -3.84 -0.50
CA SER A 391 -11.09 -3.80 -1.35
C SER A 391 -10.19 -5.01 -1.14
N ILE A 392 -9.47 -5.40 -2.19
CA ILE A 392 -8.42 -6.44 -2.17
C ILE A 392 -7.05 -5.77 -2.07
N LEU A 393 -6.30 -6.05 -1.00
CA LEU A 393 -4.99 -5.47 -0.71
C LEU A 393 -3.86 -6.29 -1.35
N ASN A 394 -2.71 -5.64 -1.59
CA ASN A 394 -1.52 -6.27 -2.16
C ASN A 394 -0.77 -7.21 -1.21
N CYS A 395 -1.21 -7.33 0.04
CA CYS A 395 -0.60 -8.19 1.04
C CYS A 395 -1.18 -9.60 0.95
N THR A 396 -0.34 -10.62 1.08
CA THR A 396 -0.78 -12.01 1.19
C THR A 396 -1.33 -12.32 2.59
N LEU A 397 -2.21 -13.30 2.68
CA LEU A 397 -2.76 -13.87 3.91
C LEU A 397 -2.40 -15.37 3.97
N GLN A 398 -1.94 -15.87 5.12
CA GLN A 398 -1.53 -17.27 5.25
C GLN A 398 -2.72 -18.24 5.12
N ASN A 399 -2.54 -19.30 4.34
CA ASN A 399 -3.53 -20.36 4.25
C ASN A 399 -3.67 -21.08 5.59
N GLY A 400 -4.88 -21.54 5.89
CA GLY A 400 -5.16 -22.17 7.15
C GLY A 400 -6.63 -22.53 7.33
N ARG A 401 -6.95 -22.86 8.57
CA ARG A 401 -8.28 -23.19 9.05
C ARG A 401 -8.63 -22.22 10.14
N PHE A 402 -9.76 -21.55 10.00
CA PHE A 402 -10.16 -20.48 10.89
C PHE A 402 -11.58 -20.70 11.39
N PRO A 403 -11.85 -20.48 12.68
CA PRO A 403 -13.21 -20.54 13.19
C PRO A 403 -14.08 -19.47 12.52
N VAL A 404 -15.36 -19.75 12.36
CA VAL A 404 -16.33 -18.74 11.90
C VAL A 404 -16.46 -17.61 12.91
N LEU A 405 -16.81 -16.43 12.44
CA LEU A 405 -17.05 -15.28 13.31
C LEU A 405 -18.32 -15.48 14.13
N VAL A 406 -18.30 -15.02 15.38
CA VAL A 406 -19.48 -15.03 16.25
C VAL A 406 -20.24 -13.72 16.04
N PRO A 407 -21.50 -13.73 15.54
CA PRO A 407 -22.25 -12.51 15.23
C PRO A 407 -22.51 -11.59 16.43
N SER A 408 -22.55 -12.13 17.64
CA SER A 408 -22.75 -11.36 18.88
C SER A 408 -21.48 -10.68 19.40
N GLU A 409 -20.30 -10.99 18.85
CA GLU A 409 -19.04 -10.36 19.23
C GLU A 409 -18.71 -9.16 18.33
N ARG A 410 -18.12 -8.10 18.91
CA ARG A 410 -17.62 -6.97 18.13
C ARG A 410 -16.36 -7.37 17.37
N ASN A 411 -16.55 -7.96 16.20
CA ASN A 411 -15.48 -8.28 15.27
C ASN A 411 -14.82 -7.02 14.71
N TYR A 412 -13.57 -7.15 14.27
CA TYR A 412 -12.84 -6.04 13.69
C TYR A 412 -13.52 -5.54 12.40
N HIS A 413 -13.81 -4.24 12.34
CA HIS A 413 -14.27 -3.52 11.15
C HIS A 413 -13.59 -2.16 11.11
N PHE A 414 -13.18 -1.69 9.93
CA PHE A 414 -12.36 -0.48 9.80
C PHE A 414 -13.00 0.77 10.42
N ARG A 415 -14.30 1.02 10.14
CA ARG A 415 -15.00 2.20 10.65
C ARG A 415 -15.27 2.11 12.15
N LEU A 416 -15.57 0.90 12.64
CA LEU A 416 -15.72 0.66 14.07
C LEU A 416 -14.39 0.89 14.82
N ALA A 417 -13.28 0.40 14.28
CA ALA A 417 -11.95 0.62 14.82
C ALA A 417 -11.56 2.11 14.81
N LEU A 418 -11.90 2.86 13.75
CA LEU A 418 -11.71 4.32 13.71
C LEU A 418 -12.54 5.07 14.76
N SER A 419 -13.78 4.64 14.98
CA SER A 419 -14.64 5.22 16.03
C SER A 419 -14.05 4.99 17.42
N HIS A 420 -13.61 3.77 17.72
CA HIS A 420 -12.92 3.47 18.97
C HIS A 420 -11.57 4.17 19.12
N PHE A 421 -10.83 4.36 18.02
CA PHE A 421 -9.61 5.15 18.02
C PHE A 421 -9.88 6.64 18.32
N GLN A 422 -11.04 7.16 17.90
CA GLN A 422 -11.49 8.51 18.30
C GLN A 422 -11.79 8.59 19.80
N ASP A 423 -12.44 7.58 20.36
CA ASP A 423 -12.74 7.51 21.79
C ASP A 423 -11.44 7.46 22.61
N GLU A 424 -10.40 6.78 22.13
CA GLU A 424 -9.07 6.75 22.75
C GLU A 424 -8.40 8.12 22.74
N VAL A 425 -8.51 8.87 21.64
CA VAL A 425 -8.01 10.26 21.55
C VAL A 425 -8.67 11.16 22.60
N LYS A 426 -9.95 10.93 22.91
CA LYS A 426 -10.69 11.67 23.93
C LYS A 426 -10.38 11.22 25.37
N GLY A 427 -9.70 10.08 25.53
CA GLY A 427 -9.45 9.44 26.82
C GLY A 427 -10.64 8.63 27.35
N ASP A 428 -11.63 8.31 26.51
CA ASP A 428 -12.86 7.63 26.92
C ASP A 428 -12.68 6.11 27.01
N LYS A 429 -11.99 5.49 26.05
CA LYS A 429 -11.75 4.03 25.97
C LYS A 429 -10.47 3.72 25.22
N ILE A 430 -9.75 2.68 25.63
CA ILE A 430 -8.51 2.23 24.97
C ILE A 430 -8.85 1.18 23.91
N LEU A 431 -8.30 1.33 22.71
CA LEU A 431 -8.43 0.32 21.65
C LEU A 431 -7.62 -0.94 22.01
N PRO A 432 -8.12 -2.16 21.76
CA PRO A 432 -7.32 -3.36 21.94
C PRO A 432 -6.02 -3.30 21.13
N LYS A 433 -4.87 -3.67 21.73
CA LYS A 433 -3.54 -3.61 21.06
C LYS A 433 -3.50 -4.28 19.69
N ALA A 434 -4.15 -5.43 19.56
CA ALA A 434 -4.19 -6.16 18.31
C ALA A 434 -4.93 -5.39 17.19
N TRP A 435 -5.89 -4.53 17.54
CA TRP A 435 -6.59 -3.68 16.59
C TRP A 435 -5.75 -2.49 16.13
N HIS A 436 -4.84 -1.93 16.95
CA HIS A 436 -3.93 -0.86 16.48
C HIS A 436 -3.10 -1.32 15.29
N SER A 437 -2.51 -2.51 15.38
CA SER A 437 -1.68 -3.05 14.29
C SER A 437 -2.47 -3.19 12.98
N LYS A 438 -3.72 -3.67 13.06
CA LYS A 438 -4.60 -3.81 11.91
C LYS A 438 -5.11 -2.46 11.40
N LEU A 439 -5.55 -1.58 12.29
CA LEU A 439 -6.03 -0.23 11.97
C LEU A 439 -4.95 0.59 11.28
N ARG A 440 -3.70 0.51 11.75
CA ARG A 440 -2.55 1.15 11.10
C ARG A 440 -2.43 0.72 9.64
N ARG A 441 -2.48 -0.59 9.35
CA ARG A 441 -2.41 -1.12 7.98
C ARG A 441 -3.61 -0.65 7.13
N ASP A 442 -4.81 -0.68 7.71
CA ASP A 442 -6.04 -0.32 7.01
C ASP A 442 -6.13 1.18 6.74
N CYS A 443 -5.68 2.03 7.65
CA CYS A 443 -5.52 3.46 7.41
C CYS A 443 -4.57 3.71 6.24
N GLY A 444 -3.41 3.02 6.21
CA GLY A 444 -2.43 3.18 5.13
C GLY A 444 -2.92 2.65 3.78
N ALA A 445 -3.80 1.65 3.76
CA ALA A 445 -4.47 1.21 2.55
C ALA A 445 -5.59 2.17 2.13
N PHE A 446 -6.49 2.53 3.04
CA PHE A 446 -7.66 3.36 2.76
C PHE A 446 -7.27 4.75 2.24
N LEU A 447 -6.24 5.38 2.82
CA LEU A 447 -5.78 6.71 2.43
C LEU A 447 -5.19 6.79 1.01
N LYS A 448 -4.93 5.63 0.38
CA LYS A 448 -4.51 5.53 -1.02
C LYS A 448 -5.68 5.46 -2.00
N ILE A 449 -6.91 5.26 -1.51
CA ILE A 449 -8.12 5.34 -2.33
C ILE A 449 -8.37 6.81 -2.69
N PRO A 450 -8.56 7.16 -3.98
CA PRO A 450 -8.84 8.54 -4.38
C PRO A 450 -10.09 9.09 -3.68
N ALA A 451 -9.92 10.16 -2.90
CA ALA A 451 -11.01 10.78 -2.16
C ALA A 451 -11.59 12.04 -2.85
N GLU A 452 -10.94 12.53 -3.90
CA GLU A 452 -11.40 13.72 -4.61
C GLU A 452 -12.74 13.47 -5.31
N GLY A 453 -13.73 14.33 -5.05
CA GLY A 453 -15.08 14.19 -5.61
C GLY A 453 -15.96 13.12 -4.97
N ILE A 454 -15.43 12.29 -4.05
CA ILE A 454 -16.18 11.20 -3.40
C ILE A 454 -16.40 11.55 -1.91
N PRO A 455 -17.61 11.99 -1.50
CA PRO A 455 -17.87 12.49 -0.14
C PRO A 455 -17.61 11.46 0.96
N THR A 456 -17.91 10.19 0.71
CA THR A 456 -17.72 9.10 1.69
C THR A 456 -16.26 8.92 2.07
N TYR A 457 -15.33 8.98 1.10
CA TYR A 457 -13.89 8.88 1.34
C TYR A 457 -13.33 10.21 1.85
N ALA A 458 -13.73 11.33 1.25
CA ALA A 458 -13.33 12.67 1.69
C ALA A 458 -13.67 12.93 3.17
N SER A 459 -14.80 12.41 3.66
CA SER A 459 -15.19 12.50 5.07
C SER A 459 -14.19 11.79 5.98
N VAL A 460 -13.76 10.57 5.63
CA VAL A 460 -12.78 9.80 6.43
C VAL A 460 -11.40 10.47 6.39
N HIS A 461 -10.95 10.98 5.24
CA HIS A 461 -9.71 11.76 5.14
C HIS A 461 -9.77 13.02 6.03
N ARG A 462 -10.92 13.73 6.04
CA ARG A 462 -11.12 14.93 6.86
C ARG A 462 -11.14 14.57 8.35
N PHE A 463 -11.78 13.48 8.72
CA PHE A 463 -11.78 12.94 10.08
C PHE A 463 -10.35 12.64 10.56
N LEU A 464 -9.59 11.84 9.80
CA LEU A 464 -8.21 11.48 10.15
C LEU A 464 -7.32 12.71 10.24
N ARG A 465 -7.50 13.69 9.34
CA ARG A 465 -6.81 14.99 9.38
C ARG A 465 -7.14 15.76 10.65
N LYS A 466 -8.40 15.80 11.08
CA LYS A 466 -8.83 16.49 12.30
C LYS A 466 -8.25 15.81 13.54
N LEU A 467 -8.28 14.48 13.58
CA LEU A 467 -7.69 13.68 14.65
C LEU A 467 -6.19 13.95 14.75
N LEU A 468 -5.47 13.90 13.62
CA LEU A 468 -4.04 14.20 13.59
C LEU A 468 -3.73 15.66 13.97
N LYS A 469 -4.58 16.64 13.65
CA LYS A 469 -4.39 18.02 14.11
C LYS A 469 -4.58 18.18 15.62
N GLN A 470 -5.46 17.38 16.22
CA GLN A 470 -5.71 17.38 17.67
C GLN A 470 -4.54 16.75 18.42
N THR A 471 -4.06 15.59 17.98
CA THR A 471 -2.99 14.82 18.64
C THR A 471 -1.59 15.30 18.25
N GLY A 472 -1.43 15.70 16.98
CA GLY A 472 -0.19 15.94 16.24
C GLY A 472 0.61 14.68 15.90
N VAL A 473 1.72 14.89 15.20
CA VAL A 473 2.63 13.82 14.81
C VAL A 473 3.44 13.36 16.03
N PRO A 474 3.41 12.07 16.41
CA PRO A 474 4.19 11.56 17.52
C PRO A 474 5.70 11.75 17.30
N HIS A 475 6.43 12.02 18.37
CA HIS A 475 7.89 12.02 18.35
C HIS A 475 8.41 10.58 18.43
N VAL A 476 9.28 10.19 17.50
CA VAL A 476 9.90 8.86 17.45
C VAL A 476 11.40 9.00 17.24
N SER A 477 12.19 8.36 18.08
CA SER A 477 13.66 8.40 18.07
C SER A 477 14.26 7.14 18.72
N GLU A 478 15.59 6.98 18.71
CA GLU A 478 16.26 5.89 19.44
C GLU A 478 15.95 5.95 20.94
N ASP A 479 15.92 7.16 21.52
CA ASP A 479 15.64 7.40 22.94
C ASP A 479 14.14 7.32 23.28
N HIS A 480 13.27 7.58 22.30
CA HIS A 480 11.81 7.52 22.44
C HIS A 480 11.21 6.58 21.38
N PRO A 481 11.41 5.28 21.53
CA PRO A 481 10.95 4.31 20.55
C PRO A 481 9.46 4.02 20.69
N VAL A 482 8.81 3.76 19.57
CA VAL A 482 7.37 3.50 19.47
C VAL A 482 7.12 2.02 19.18
N HIS A 483 6.21 1.39 19.91
CA HIS A 483 5.81 0.00 19.62
C HIS A 483 4.87 -0.05 18.41
N SER A 484 5.01 -1.06 17.55
CA SER A 484 4.24 -1.12 16.29
C SER A 484 2.73 -1.31 16.46
N ASP A 485 2.32 -1.83 17.62
CA ASP A 485 0.94 -2.06 18.04
C ASP A 485 0.38 -0.94 18.94
N SER A 486 1.01 0.24 18.91
CA SER A 486 0.62 1.40 19.70
C SER A 486 -0.28 2.40 18.95
N PHE A 487 -0.89 3.27 19.74
CA PHE A 487 -1.58 4.46 19.29
C PHE A 487 -0.68 5.35 18.43
N GLU A 488 0.55 5.60 18.87
CA GLU A 488 1.54 6.45 18.21
C GLU A 488 1.94 5.88 16.84
N ALA A 489 2.13 4.56 16.73
CA ALA A 489 2.45 3.92 15.46
C ALA A 489 1.32 4.09 14.43
N THR A 490 0.07 4.08 14.87
CA THR A 490 -1.10 4.35 14.02
C THR A 490 -1.08 5.80 13.52
N LEU A 491 -0.82 6.76 14.41
CA LEU A 491 -0.71 8.18 14.05
C LEU A 491 0.45 8.47 13.09
N LEU A 492 1.62 7.85 13.28
CA LEU A 492 2.77 8.00 12.37
C LEU A 492 2.44 7.55 10.94
N CYS A 493 1.71 6.43 10.81
CA CYS A 493 1.24 5.93 9.51
C CYS A 493 0.21 6.89 8.89
N VAL A 494 -0.81 7.29 9.67
CA VAL A 494 -1.84 8.25 9.21
C VAL A 494 -1.19 9.55 8.75
N ALA A 495 -0.22 10.10 9.49
CA ALA A 495 0.49 11.31 9.13
C ALA A 495 1.22 11.18 7.79
N THR A 496 1.97 10.08 7.61
CA THR A 496 2.73 9.82 6.38
C THR A 496 1.80 9.71 5.16
N GLU A 497 0.74 8.93 5.27
CA GLU A 497 -0.18 8.64 4.16
C GLU A 497 -1.07 9.84 3.81
N LEU A 498 -1.48 10.60 4.83
CA LEU A 498 -2.17 11.88 4.61
C LEU A 498 -1.29 12.90 3.88
N THR A 499 0.00 12.98 4.17
CA THR A 499 0.90 13.88 3.43
C THR A 499 1.08 13.46 1.98
N GLN A 500 1.13 12.14 1.71
CA GLN A 500 1.23 11.63 0.35
C GLN A 500 -0.05 11.87 -0.47
N SER A 501 -1.22 11.91 0.17
CA SER A 501 -2.51 12.29 -0.46
C SER A 501 -2.70 13.81 -0.66
N GLY A 502 -1.64 14.62 -0.50
CA GLY A 502 -1.66 16.05 -0.82
C GLY A 502 -2.04 16.98 0.34
N ILE A 503 -1.98 16.51 1.59
CA ILE A 503 -2.11 17.42 2.74
C ILE A 503 -0.87 18.30 2.89
N ASP A 504 -1.11 19.58 3.19
CA ASP A 504 -0.07 20.52 3.59
C ASP A 504 0.70 20.03 4.83
N CYS A 505 1.92 19.55 4.58
CA CYS A 505 2.83 18.99 5.56
C CYS A 505 3.25 20.02 6.61
N PHE A 506 3.34 21.30 6.22
CA PHE A 506 3.81 22.36 7.09
C PHE A 506 2.84 22.55 8.26
N SER A 507 1.53 22.58 7.97
CA SER A 507 0.48 22.72 8.99
C SER A 507 0.44 21.56 9.99
N LEU A 508 0.93 20.37 9.61
CA LEU A 508 0.94 19.19 10.49
C LEU A 508 2.11 19.20 11.47
N ILE A 509 3.28 19.69 11.04
CA ILE A 509 4.49 19.69 11.87
C ILE A 509 4.58 20.95 12.74
N HIS A 510 4.31 22.13 12.18
CA HIS A 510 4.65 23.38 12.85
C HIS A 510 3.54 23.99 13.71
N ARG A 511 2.33 23.39 13.75
CA ARG A 511 1.10 23.73 14.52
C ARG A 511 0.64 25.21 14.58
N THR A 512 1.41 26.19 14.13
CA THR A 512 1.07 27.62 13.98
C THR A 512 2.07 28.33 13.06
N SER A 513 1.58 28.77 11.90
CA SER A 513 1.79 30.07 11.21
C SER A 513 1.55 29.89 9.71
N ASN A 514 1.05 30.92 9.03
CA ASN A 514 1.09 31.03 7.57
C ASN A 514 2.55 31.27 7.15
N GLY A 515 3.43 30.32 7.41
CA GLY A 515 4.84 30.42 7.13
C GLY A 515 5.12 30.02 5.69
N THR A 516 5.31 30.99 4.81
CA THR A 516 6.14 30.76 3.63
C THR A 516 7.44 30.13 4.07
N CYS A 517 7.84 29.02 3.44
CA CYS A 517 9.12 28.38 3.67
C CYS A 517 10.22 29.45 3.71
N PRO A 518 10.97 29.61 4.82
CA PRO A 518 12.02 30.64 4.90
C PRO A 518 13.13 30.42 3.86
N PHE A 519 13.11 29.27 3.17
CA PHE A 519 14.03 28.89 2.10
C PHE A 519 13.46 29.12 0.69
N LEU A 520 12.19 29.55 0.53
CA LEU A 520 11.66 30.01 -0.77
C LEU A 520 12.38 31.25 -1.29
N SER A 521 12.98 32.04 -0.40
CA SER A 521 13.80 33.20 -0.74
C SER A 521 15.20 32.84 -1.24
N ARG A 522 15.60 31.55 -1.19
CA ARG A 522 16.86 31.12 -1.81
C ARG A 522 16.69 30.96 -3.32
N PRO A 523 17.72 31.30 -4.10
CA PRO A 523 17.67 31.15 -5.54
C PRO A 523 17.52 29.67 -5.92
N PRO A 524 16.75 29.35 -6.98
CA PRO A 524 16.72 28.02 -7.56
C PRO A 524 18.12 27.54 -7.95
N VAL A 525 18.41 26.26 -7.74
CA VAL A 525 19.65 25.62 -8.16
C VAL A 525 19.38 24.85 -9.43
N THR A 526 20.08 25.19 -10.51
CA THR A 526 20.05 24.43 -11.76
C THR A 526 21.31 23.58 -11.85
N MET A 527 21.13 22.29 -12.09
CA MET A 527 22.22 21.33 -12.27
C MET A 527 21.97 20.46 -13.49
N GLU A 528 23.05 19.97 -14.10
CA GLU A 528 22.99 19.01 -15.20
C GLU A 528 23.22 17.60 -14.65
N ILE A 529 22.27 16.70 -14.89
CA ILE A 529 22.39 15.29 -14.48
C ILE A 529 22.70 14.42 -15.69
N ASN A 530 23.47 13.35 -15.50
CA ASN A 530 23.65 12.33 -16.53
C ASN A 530 22.42 11.40 -16.56
N GLY A 531 21.56 11.57 -17.56
CA GLY A 531 20.38 10.75 -17.79
C GLY A 531 20.63 9.45 -18.56
N THR A 532 21.90 9.03 -18.74
CA THR A 532 22.26 7.75 -19.36
C THR A 532 22.61 6.70 -18.30
N SER A 533 21.88 5.58 -18.29
CA SER A 533 22.05 4.48 -17.34
C SER A 533 21.64 3.14 -17.97
N PRO A 534 22.53 2.45 -18.70
CA PRO A 534 22.18 1.28 -19.51
C PRO A 534 21.78 0.06 -18.67
N ASP A 535 22.57 -0.28 -17.65
CA ASP A 535 22.47 -1.59 -17.00
C ASP A 535 21.68 -1.59 -15.68
N HIS A 536 21.55 -0.43 -15.04
CA HIS A 536 20.99 -0.27 -13.69
C HIS A 536 20.17 1.01 -13.54
N THR A 537 19.34 1.08 -12.51
CA THR A 537 18.77 2.35 -12.04
C THR A 537 19.83 3.07 -11.22
N THR A 538 20.10 4.34 -11.52
CA THR A 538 21.17 5.14 -10.89
C THR A 538 20.57 6.28 -10.08
N TRP A 539 21.16 6.58 -8.92
CA TRP A 539 20.74 7.69 -8.07
C TRP A 539 21.76 8.81 -8.24
N VAL A 540 21.31 9.96 -8.72
CA VAL A 540 22.13 11.17 -8.88
C VAL A 540 21.96 12.02 -7.63
N SER A 541 23.05 12.24 -6.90
CA SER A 541 23.10 13.13 -5.74
C SER A 541 22.99 14.59 -6.17
N THR A 542 22.17 15.37 -5.48
CA THR A 542 21.97 16.80 -5.80
C THR A 542 22.76 17.74 -4.87
N GLY A 543 23.27 17.24 -3.74
CA GLY A 543 23.82 18.08 -2.68
C GLY A 543 22.76 18.95 -1.99
N LEU A 544 21.47 18.69 -2.20
CA LEU A 544 20.36 19.43 -1.62
C LEU A 544 19.58 18.56 -0.62
N TYR A 545 19.05 19.21 0.39
CA TYR A 545 18.22 18.63 1.44
C TYR A 545 16.89 19.39 1.53
N LEU A 546 15.78 18.66 1.59
CA LEU A 546 14.47 19.20 1.89
C LEU A 546 14.22 19.13 3.40
N PRO A 547 14.05 20.26 4.11
CA PRO A 547 13.64 20.23 5.51
C PRO A 547 12.28 19.56 5.73
N ALA A 548 12.11 18.89 6.86
CA ALA A 548 10.88 18.20 7.23
C ALA A 548 9.67 19.15 7.19
N GLY A 549 8.57 18.71 6.56
CA GLY A 549 7.32 19.47 6.48
C GLY A 549 7.23 20.47 5.34
N PHE A 550 8.27 20.61 4.51
CA PHE A 550 8.30 21.55 3.40
C PHE A 550 8.04 20.89 2.04
N THR A 551 7.89 21.74 1.02
CA THR A 551 7.67 21.37 -0.37
C THR A 551 8.88 21.78 -1.21
N VAL A 552 9.39 20.86 -2.02
CA VAL A 552 10.38 21.14 -3.06
C VAL A 552 9.67 21.35 -4.40
N TYR A 553 10.16 22.28 -5.21
CA TYR A 553 9.68 22.50 -6.57
C TYR A 553 10.78 22.13 -7.56
N ILE A 554 10.44 21.27 -8.50
CA ILE A 554 11.37 20.68 -9.47
C ILE A 554 10.86 21.00 -10.87
N ARG A 555 11.75 21.54 -11.71
CA ARG A 555 11.48 21.83 -13.12
C ARG A 555 12.41 21.01 -14.00
N ILE A 556 11.84 20.28 -14.95
CA ILE A 556 12.54 19.45 -15.94
C ILE A 556 11.89 19.65 -17.31
N LEU A 557 12.56 20.35 -18.22
CA LEU A 557 11.93 20.76 -19.49
C LEU A 557 12.15 19.73 -20.62
N SER A 558 13.28 19.03 -20.63
CA SER A 558 13.74 18.21 -21.77
C SER A 558 13.53 16.71 -21.63
N ALA A 559 13.11 16.22 -20.45
CA ALA A 559 13.04 14.79 -20.14
C ALA A 559 11.73 14.36 -19.45
N VAL A 560 10.66 15.13 -19.66
CA VAL A 560 9.32 14.80 -19.16
C VAL A 560 8.89 13.45 -19.71
N SER A 561 8.31 12.59 -18.85
CA SER A 561 7.86 11.24 -19.21
C SER A 561 8.96 10.25 -19.59
N ALA A 562 10.23 10.55 -19.39
CA ALA A 562 11.35 9.63 -19.63
C ALA A 562 11.57 8.60 -18.50
N GLY A 563 10.59 8.44 -17.60
CA GLY A 563 10.65 7.53 -16.45
C GLY A 563 11.57 7.99 -15.31
N LEU A 564 12.12 9.21 -15.38
CA LEU A 564 12.88 9.81 -14.28
C LEU A 564 12.00 9.94 -13.04
N GLN A 565 12.61 9.78 -11.87
CA GLN A 565 11.93 9.92 -10.59
C GLN A 565 12.73 10.86 -9.69
N VAL A 566 12.05 11.54 -8.77
CA VAL A 566 12.69 12.17 -7.63
C VAL A 566 12.50 11.29 -6.40
N GLN A 567 13.54 11.20 -5.56
CA GLN A 567 13.44 10.66 -4.22
C GLN A 567 13.90 11.69 -3.20
N ILE A 568 13.13 11.82 -2.12
CA ILE A 568 13.49 12.58 -0.92
C ILE A 568 13.75 11.57 0.20
N GLY A 569 14.93 11.63 0.80
CA GLY A 569 15.42 10.67 1.80
C GLY A 569 16.47 9.73 1.22
N CYS A 570 17.55 9.49 1.98
CA CYS A 570 18.67 8.63 1.58
C CYS A 570 18.46 7.14 1.85
N HIS A 571 17.49 6.79 2.70
CA HIS A 571 17.23 5.43 3.15
C HIS A 571 16.55 4.57 2.06
N SER A 572 16.47 3.26 2.28
CA SER A 572 15.66 2.32 1.48
C SER A 572 14.64 1.53 2.28
N ASP A 573 14.80 1.49 3.60
CA ASP A 573 14.13 0.49 4.44
C ASP A 573 12.72 0.89 4.85
N ASP A 574 11.80 -0.06 4.69
CA ASP A 574 10.46 -0.04 5.26
C ASP A 574 10.45 -0.82 6.59
N LEU A 575 10.31 -0.09 7.70
CA LEU A 575 10.27 -0.67 9.05
C LEU A 575 8.85 -1.02 9.51
N SER A 576 7.85 -1.05 8.62
CA SER A 576 6.45 -1.32 8.99
C SER A 576 6.24 -2.68 9.66
N GLY A 577 7.11 -3.65 9.37
CA GLY A 577 7.14 -4.98 9.98
C GLY A 577 7.91 -5.06 11.31
N ALA A 578 8.63 -4.02 11.72
CA ALA A 578 9.40 -4.01 12.97
C ALA A 578 8.47 -3.93 14.19
N LYS A 579 8.77 -4.67 15.26
CA LYS A 579 7.99 -4.63 16.52
C LYS A 579 8.15 -3.31 17.29
N LYS A 580 9.28 -2.64 17.10
CA LYS A 580 9.70 -1.42 17.78
C LYS A 580 10.31 -0.50 16.73
N LEU A 581 9.92 0.77 16.76
CA LEU A 581 10.28 1.82 15.81
C LEU A 581 11.11 2.88 16.53
N CYS A 582 12.36 3.05 16.13
CA CYS A 582 13.27 4.11 16.56
C CYS A 582 13.28 5.30 15.60
N ARG A 583 12.54 5.20 14.49
CA ARG A 583 12.18 6.29 13.58
C ARG A 583 10.84 5.97 12.93
N ALA A 584 10.27 6.90 12.17
CA ALA A 584 9.08 6.62 11.38
C ALA A 584 9.32 5.42 10.42
N PRO A 585 8.31 4.58 10.15
CA PRO A 585 8.51 3.33 9.40
C PRO A 585 9.10 3.54 8.01
N VAL A 586 8.55 4.49 7.27
CA VAL A 586 8.97 4.87 5.91
C VAL A 586 9.27 6.37 5.91
N VAL A 587 10.55 6.70 5.72
CA VAL A 587 11.06 8.09 5.71
C VAL A 587 11.50 8.54 4.31
N ILE A 588 11.09 7.79 3.29
CA ILE A 588 11.35 8.11 1.89
C ILE A 588 10.07 8.56 1.20
N HIS A 589 10.21 9.50 0.27
CA HIS A 589 9.14 9.85 -0.65
C HIS A 589 9.66 9.84 -2.08
N ARG A 590 9.03 9.06 -2.95
CA ARG A 590 9.46 8.83 -4.33
C ARG A 590 8.29 9.04 -5.28
N CYS A 591 8.49 9.83 -6.32
CA CYS A 591 7.48 10.08 -7.36
C CYS A 591 8.12 10.30 -8.73
N TYR A 592 7.34 10.08 -9.79
CA TYR A 592 7.79 10.29 -11.16
C TYR A 592 7.88 11.79 -11.50
N LEU A 593 8.88 12.14 -12.31
CA LEU A 593 9.03 13.45 -12.93
C LEU A 593 8.32 13.44 -14.30
N ASP A 594 6.99 13.34 -14.26
CA ASP A 594 6.12 13.15 -15.42
C ASP A 594 5.50 14.45 -15.95
N ARG A 595 5.84 15.59 -15.34
CA ARG A 595 5.37 16.93 -15.72
C ARG A 595 6.55 17.90 -15.78
N PRO A 596 6.46 18.98 -16.59
CA PRO A 596 7.53 19.99 -16.68
C PRO A 596 7.86 20.66 -15.35
N GLU A 597 6.84 20.82 -14.51
CA GLU A 597 6.94 21.37 -13.15
C GLU A 597 6.23 20.44 -12.18
N LEU A 598 6.91 20.09 -11.09
CA LEU A 598 6.41 19.22 -10.06
C LEU A 598 6.68 19.84 -8.69
N SER A 599 5.66 19.85 -7.83
CA SER A 599 5.79 20.20 -6.41
C SER A 599 5.65 18.95 -5.56
N VAL A 600 6.63 18.69 -4.70
CA VAL A 600 6.68 17.47 -3.88
C VAL A 600 6.83 17.84 -2.41
N SER A 601 5.83 17.48 -1.60
CA SER A 601 5.84 17.72 -0.16
C SER A 601 6.31 16.48 0.59
N CYS A 602 7.15 16.65 1.61
CA CYS A 602 7.64 15.52 2.39
C CYS A 602 7.55 15.81 3.89
N LEU A 603 6.87 14.92 4.62
CA LEU A 603 6.73 15.04 6.08
C LEU A 603 8.09 14.98 6.78
N TRP A 604 8.92 14.00 6.42
CA TRP A 604 10.16 13.71 7.14
C TRP A 604 11.37 14.49 6.61
N GLY A 605 11.28 15.07 5.41
CA GLY A 605 12.41 15.70 4.75
C GLY A 605 13.47 14.67 4.33
N GLY A 606 14.58 15.14 3.77
CA GLY A 606 15.64 14.25 3.30
C GLY A 606 16.53 14.84 2.22
N LEU A 607 17.66 14.17 1.97
CA LEU A 607 18.48 14.43 0.78
C LEU A 607 17.65 14.18 -0.49
N ILE A 608 17.84 15.03 -1.49
CA ILE A 608 17.11 14.97 -2.76
C ILE A 608 17.97 14.23 -3.79
N TYR A 609 17.39 13.24 -4.44
CA TYR A 609 18.01 12.44 -5.49
C TYR A 609 17.16 12.46 -6.75
N ILE A 610 17.83 12.47 -7.91
CA ILE A 610 17.17 12.14 -9.18
C ILE A 610 17.53 10.72 -9.56
N LEU A 611 16.51 9.88 -9.75
CA LEU A 611 16.64 8.48 -10.11
C LEU A 611 16.51 8.35 -11.63
N VAL A 612 17.58 7.86 -12.25
CA VAL A 612 17.66 7.58 -13.68
C VAL A 612 17.32 6.10 -13.88
N PRO A 613 16.25 5.76 -14.63
CA PRO A 613 15.83 4.37 -14.78
C PRO A 613 16.83 3.57 -15.61
N LYS A 614 16.89 2.26 -15.34
CA LYS A 614 17.63 1.31 -16.18
C LYS A 614 17.21 1.41 -17.65
N GLY A 615 18.18 1.39 -18.55
CA GLY A 615 18.00 1.50 -20.00
C GLY A 615 17.84 2.94 -20.50
N SER A 616 17.92 3.95 -19.62
CA SER A 616 17.83 5.34 -20.02
C SER A 616 19.06 5.76 -20.84
N ASN A 617 18.86 6.57 -21.87
CA ASN A 617 19.91 7.12 -22.73
C ASN A 617 19.63 8.58 -23.09
N LEU A 618 19.24 9.38 -22.10
CA LEU A 618 18.82 10.76 -22.31
C LEU A 618 20.01 11.72 -22.50
N GLY A 619 21.23 11.29 -22.17
CA GLY A 619 22.38 12.18 -22.10
C GLY A 619 22.24 13.21 -20.98
N PRO A 620 22.89 14.38 -21.09
CA PRO A 620 22.80 15.43 -20.08
C PRO A 620 21.40 16.05 -19.99
N VAL A 621 20.86 16.15 -18.79
CA VAL A 621 19.52 16.68 -18.53
C VAL A 621 19.59 17.82 -17.49
N PRO A 622 19.19 19.05 -17.84
CA PRO A 622 19.10 20.14 -16.87
C PRO A 622 17.89 19.97 -15.95
N VAL A 623 18.13 20.01 -14.64
CA VAL A 623 17.11 19.97 -13.59
C VAL A 623 17.25 21.21 -12.71
N THR A 624 16.14 21.91 -12.48
CA THR A 624 16.11 23.08 -11.59
C THR A 624 15.30 22.76 -10.35
N ILE A 625 15.89 22.98 -9.17
CA ILE A 625 15.30 22.65 -7.86
C ILE A 625 15.23 23.92 -7.01
N SER A 626 14.09 24.16 -6.36
CA SER A 626 13.91 25.27 -5.41
C SER A 626 13.11 24.83 -4.18
N GLY A 627 13.21 25.59 -3.08
CA GLY A 627 12.61 25.22 -1.78
C GLY A 627 13.44 24.25 -0.94
N ALA A 628 14.71 24.02 -1.30
CA ALA A 628 15.65 23.16 -0.60
C ALA A 628 16.83 23.95 0.01
N VAL A 629 17.58 23.31 0.91
CA VAL A 629 18.81 23.84 1.50
C VAL A 629 20.01 23.01 1.05
N PRO A 630 21.23 23.57 0.95
CA PRO A 630 22.39 22.76 0.63
C PRO A 630 22.72 21.85 1.81
N ALA A 631 23.23 20.67 1.48
CA ALA A 631 23.78 19.69 2.40
C ALA A 631 25.31 19.60 2.24
N PRO A 632 26.04 19.06 3.21
CA PRO A 632 27.44 18.73 3.00
C PRO A 632 27.57 17.67 1.90
N TYR A 633 28.25 18.02 0.81
CA TYR A 633 28.53 17.10 -0.28
C TYR A 633 29.95 17.32 -0.78
N PHE A 634 30.81 16.33 -0.58
CA PHE A 634 32.17 16.34 -1.11
C PHE A 634 32.30 15.28 -2.20
N LYS A 635 32.66 15.67 -3.42
CA LYS A 635 33.00 14.74 -4.49
C LYS A 635 34.49 14.85 -4.85
N LEU A 636 35.20 13.73 -4.74
CA LEU A 636 36.62 13.65 -5.04
C LEU A 636 36.90 14.11 -6.48
N GLY A 637 37.85 15.02 -6.65
CA GLY A 637 38.22 15.59 -7.96
C GLY A 637 37.32 16.73 -8.46
N GLU A 638 36.17 16.97 -7.84
CA GLU A 638 35.25 18.07 -8.21
C GLU A 638 35.14 19.14 -7.12
N THR A 639 35.02 18.73 -5.85
CA THR A 639 34.91 19.66 -4.72
C THR A 639 36.29 20.08 -4.25
N SER A 640 36.54 21.40 -4.14
CA SER A 640 37.82 21.88 -3.63
C SER A 640 37.92 21.71 -2.11
N LEU A 641 39.12 21.41 -1.61
CA LEU A 641 39.39 21.29 -0.18
C LEU A 641 39.13 22.61 0.58
N GLU A 642 39.43 23.74 -0.05
CA GLU A 642 39.18 25.06 0.52
C GLU A 642 37.68 25.34 0.71
N GLU A 643 36.85 25.08 -0.32
CA GLU A 643 35.39 25.23 -0.20
C GLU A 643 34.80 24.25 0.82
N TRP A 644 35.32 23.04 0.87
CA TRP A 644 34.93 22.04 1.87
C TRP A 644 35.12 22.57 3.30
N GLN A 645 36.33 23.04 3.60
CA GLN A 645 36.71 23.52 4.94
C GLN A 645 35.99 24.80 5.33
N ASN A 646 35.82 25.74 4.40
CA ASN A 646 35.29 27.07 4.68
C ASN A 646 33.76 27.13 4.66
N SER A 647 33.07 26.27 3.90
CA SER A 647 31.63 26.38 3.69
C SER A 647 30.90 25.04 3.69
N ILE A 648 31.26 24.09 2.81
CA ILE A 648 30.39 22.97 2.47
C ILE A 648 30.14 22.04 3.67
N ARG A 649 31.17 21.76 4.48
CA ARG A 649 31.03 20.91 5.67
C ARG A 649 30.11 21.50 6.77
N HIS A 650 29.84 22.81 6.70
CA HIS A 650 29.00 23.54 7.64
C HIS A 650 27.58 23.80 7.11
N HIS A 651 27.22 23.25 5.95
CA HIS A 651 25.86 23.32 5.43
C HIS A 651 24.84 22.66 6.39
N ALA A 652 23.65 23.24 6.47
CA ALA A 652 22.66 22.93 7.51
C ALA A 652 21.90 21.59 7.34
N GLY A 653 22.06 20.90 6.20
CA GLY A 653 21.44 19.58 6.00
C GLY A 653 21.89 18.59 7.08
N PRO A 654 21.00 17.83 7.74
CA PRO A 654 21.36 16.89 8.81
C PRO A 654 22.06 15.62 8.32
N TRP A 655 22.02 15.38 7.02
CA TRP A 655 22.74 14.31 6.32
C TRP A 655 23.62 14.91 5.24
N GLY A 656 24.78 14.30 5.02
CA GLY A 656 25.71 14.67 3.96
C GLY A 656 26.33 13.45 3.30
N GLU A 657 27.01 13.70 2.19
CA GLU A 657 27.60 12.66 1.32
C GLU A 657 29.09 12.92 1.05
N LEU A 658 29.90 11.87 1.14
CA LEU A 658 31.28 11.83 0.64
C LEU A 658 31.33 10.87 -0.55
N ALA A 659 31.79 11.33 -1.71
CA ALA A 659 31.64 10.63 -2.97
C ALA A 659 32.94 10.48 -3.74
N THR A 660 33.09 9.31 -4.37
CA THR A 660 33.97 9.03 -5.50
C THR A 660 33.10 8.63 -6.70
N ASP A 661 33.71 8.31 -7.83
CA ASP A 661 32.98 7.73 -8.97
C ASP A 661 32.52 6.27 -8.69
N ASN A 662 33.08 5.61 -7.68
CA ASN A 662 32.83 4.19 -7.39
C ASN A 662 31.99 3.95 -6.14
N ILE A 663 31.99 4.87 -5.18
CA ILE A 663 31.26 4.73 -3.92
C ILE A 663 30.86 6.08 -3.33
N ILE A 664 29.67 6.12 -2.72
CA ILE A 664 29.14 7.26 -1.99
C ILE A 664 28.78 6.82 -0.56
N LEU A 665 29.32 7.53 0.42
CA LEU A 665 29.06 7.34 1.85
C LEU A 665 28.10 8.42 2.33
N THR A 666 26.92 8.03 2.82
CA THR A 666 25.92 8.93 3.38
C THR A 666 25.88 8.81 4.90
N VAL A 667 26.23 9.90 5.59
CA VAL A 667 26.34 9.94 7.06
C VAL A 667 25.71 11.21 7.64
N PRO A 668 25.36 11.22 8.94
CA PRO A 668 24.91 12.44 9.61
C PRO A 668 25.97 13.53 9.55
N SER A 669 25.55 14.75 9.22
CA SER A 669 26.45 15.88 8.97
C SER A 669 27.28 16.28 10.18
N GLU A 670 26.83 15.98 11.40
CA GLU A 670 27.61 16.18 12.63
C GLU A 670 28.97 15.48 12.58
N HIS A 671 29.10 14.35 11.87
CA HIS A 671 30.36 13.64 11.72
C HIS A 671 31.25 14.19 10.59
N LEU A 672 30.69 15.04 9.71
CA LEU A 672 31.42 15.64 8.59
C LEU A 672 32.01 17.02 8.94
N GLN A 673 31.43 17.71 9.93
CA GLN A 673 31.88 19.03 10.38
C GLN A 673 33.35 19.01 10.83
N ASP A 674 33.77 17.94 11.49
CA ASP A 674 35.14 17.77 12.01
C ASP A 674 36.09 17.06 11.02
N LEU A 675 35.63 16.71 9.82
CA LEU A 675 36.45 16.05 8.81
C LEU A 675 37.17 17.09 7.94
N ASP A 676 38.38 17.50 8.33
CA ASP A 676 39.13 18.57 7.65
C ASP A 676 39.53 18.25 6.21
N ASN A 677 40.00 17.03 5.94
CA ASN A 677 40.40 16.59 4.60
C ASN A 677 39.86 15.17 4.31
N PRO A 678 38.83 15.04 3.46
CA PRO A 678 38.27 13.75 3.07
C PRO A 678 39.05 13.03 1.95
N GLU A 679 39.98 13.68 1.25
CA GLU A 679 40.65 13.10 0.06
C GLU A 679 41.41 11.79 0.36
N PRO A 680 42.24 11.68 1.42
CA PRO A 680 42.97 10.43 1.69
C PRO A 680 42.05 9.25 2.00
N LEU A 681 40.94 9.53 2.70
CA LEU A 681 39.89 8.56 2.99
C LEU A 681 39.23 8.09 1.69
N LEU A 682 38.87 9.01 0.80
CA LEU A 682 38.17 8.69 -0.44
C LEU A 682 39.06 7.97 -1.44
N HIS A 683 40.35 8.30 -1.52
CA HIS A 683 41.32 7.50 -2.28
C HIS A 683 41.44 6.07 -1.73
N LEU A 684 41.49 5.89 -0.40
CA LEU A 684 41.49 4.56 0.19
C LEU A 684 40.22 3.78 -0.16
N TRP A 685 39.06 4.44 -0.17
CA TRP A 685 37.81 3.82 -0.62
C TRP A 685 37.85 3.43 -2.10
N ASP A 686 38.37 4.26 -2.98
CA ASP A 686 38.56 3.92 -4.40
C ASP A 686 39.51 2.73 -4.59
N ASP A 687 40.60 2.65 -3.83
CA ASP A 687 41.51 1.50 -3.84
C ASP A 687 40.80 0.21 -3.42
N MET A 688 39.98 0.27 -2.36
CA MET A 688 39.17 -0.87 -1.90
C MET A 688 38.12 -1.26 -2.96
N MET A 689 37.44 -0.30 -3.58
CA MET A 689 36.47 -0.57 -4.65
C MET A 689 37.14 -1.17 -5.89
N GLY A 690 38.34 -0.71 -6.25
CA GLY A 690 39.16 -1.29 -7.30
C GLY A 690 39.50 -2.75 -7.01
N ALA A 691 39.82 -3.09 -5.77
CA ALA A 691 40.02 -4.48 -5.34
C ALA A 691 38.72 -5.30 -5.39
N VAL A 692 37.58 -4.74 -4.98
CA VAL A 692 36.26 -5.39 -5.09
C VAL A 692 35.93 -5.73 -6.54
N ALA A 693 36.09 -4.77 -7.46
CA ALA A 693 35.85 -4.95 -8.89
C ALA A 693 36.80 -5.98 -9.50
N ARG A 694 38.09 -5.93 -9.13
CA ARG A 694 39.11 -6.86 -9.59
C ARG A 694 38.80 -8.30 -9.19
N LEU A 695 38.44 -8.55 -7.93
CA LEU A 695 38.09 -9.89 -7.50
C LEU A 695 36.84 -10.39 -8.23
N ALA A 696 35.83 -9.53 -8.41
CA ALA A 696 34.61 -9.88 -9.14
C ALA A 696 34.81 -10.01 -10.66
N SER A 697 35.98 -9.64 -11.19
CA SER A 697 36.30 -9.57 -12.62
C SER A 697 35.32 -8.70 -13.41
N ILE A 698 34.96 -7.55 -12.85
CA ILE A 698 34.09 -6.55 -13.51
C ILE A 698 34.88 -5.29 -13.86
N SER A 699 34.29 -4.43 -14.69
CA SER A 699 34.89 -3.15 -15.07
C SER A 699 35.11 -2.25 -13.87
N PHE A 700 36.23 -1.51 -13.88
CA PHE A 700 36.52 -0.41 -12.97
C PHE A 700 36.94 0.82 -13.80
N PRO A 701 36.40 2.03 -13.56
CA PRO A 701 35.39 2.38 -12.54
C PRO A 701 34.06 1.64 -12.67
N PHE A 702 33.27 1.62 -11.59
CA PHE A 702 31.95 0.99 -11.60
C PHE A 702 31.01 1.75 -12.57
N PRO A 703 30.07 1.06 -13.25
CA PRO A 703 29.08 1.72 -14.12
C PRO A 703 28.17 2.72 -13.40
N ARG A 704 28.00 2.53 -12.09
CA ARG A 704 27.38 3.46 -11.16
C ARG A 704 28.11 3.35 -9.81
N PRO A 705 28.22 4.42 -9.01
CA PRO A 705 28.77 4.29 -7.67
C PRO A 705 27.88 3.37 -6.82
N GLU A 706 28.50 2.54 -5.99
CA GLU A 706 27.79 1.89 -4.89
C GLU A 706 27.48 2.91 -3.78
N ARG A 707 26.50 2.61 -2.93
CA ARG A 707 26.06 3.53 -1.89
C ARG A 707 26.03 2.84 -0.54
N ILE A 708 26.55 3.50 0.49
CA ILE A 708 26.42 3.07 1.88
C ILE A 708 25.70 4.18 2.65
N VAL A 709 24.57 3.85 3.24
CA VAL A 709 23.75 4.77 4.02
C VAL A 709 23.67 4.24 5.44
N VAL A 710 24.07 5.06 6.41
CA VAL A 710 23.81 4.71 7.80
C VAL A 710 22.39 5.08 8.20
N ASP A 711 21.83 4.42 9.21
CA ASP A 711 20.50 4.69 9.75
C ASP A 711 20.49 4.39 11.26
N VAL A 712 19.61 5.06 12.00
CA VAL A 712 19.36 4.73 13.41
C VAL A 712 18.78 3.32 13.55
N GLN A 713 17.97 2.89 12.58
CA GLN A 713 17.35 1.57 12.55
C GLN A 713 17.22 1.06 11.12
N ILE A 714 17.70 -0.16 10.90
CA ILE A 714 17.58 -0.88 9.62
C ILE A 714 16.61 -2.06 9.76
N SER A 715 16.21 -2.61 8.63
CA SER A 715 15.20 -3.66 8.49
C SER A 715 15.71 -5.05 8.90
N ALA A 716 17.01 -5.30 8.76
CA ALA A 716 17.63 -6.58 9.09
C ALA A 716 19.09 -6.43 9.53
N GLY A 717 19.52 -7.30 10.46
CA GLY A 717 20.92 -7.45 10.84
C GLY A 717 21.55 -6.21 11.47
N TRP A 718 22.88 -6.13 11.39
CA TRP A 718 23.66 -4.94 11.77
C TRP A 718 23.97 -4.03 10.57
N MET A 719 24.09 -4.67 9.40
CA MET A 719 24.20 -4.12 8.06
C MET A 719 23.48 -5.10 7.12
N HIS A 720 23.04 -4.62 5.96
CA HIS A 720 22.60 -5.50 4.88
C HIS A 720 22.89 -4.91 3.51
N SER A 721 23.13 -5.80 2.56
CA SER A 721 23.39 -5.49 1.16
C SER A 721 22.16 -4.91 0.45
N GLY A 722 22.43 -4.26 -0.69
CA GLY A 722 21.44 -3.51 -1.44
C GLY A 722 22.05 -2.34 -2.19
N TYR A 723 21.18 -1.53 -2.76
CA TYR A 723 21.54 -0.23 -3.32
C TYR A 723 20.52 0.82 -2.82
N PRO A 724 20.82 1.49 -1.69
CA PRO A 724 22.07 1.45 -0.92
C PRO A 724 22.26 0.19 -0.05
N ILE A 725 23.50 -0.05 0.36
CA ILE A 725 23.84 -0.83 1.56
C ILE A 725 23.38 -0.02 2.78
N MET A 726 22.64 -0.65 3.68
CA MET A 726 22.16 0.00 4.90
C MET A 726 22.98 -0.47 6.10
N CYS A 727 23.34 0.45 6.99
CA CYS A 727 24.19 0.17 8.15
C CYS A 727 23.68 0.90 9.40
N HIS A 728 23.87 0.36 10.60
CA HIS A 728 23.58 1.15 11.80
C HIS A 728 24.49 2.38 11.94
N LYS A 729 23.93 3.50 12.44
CA LYS A 729 24.61 4.78 12.72
C LYS A 729 25.90 4.63 13.53
N LYS A 730 25.98 3.63 14.40
CA LYS A 730 27.20 3.27 15.16
C LYS A 730 28.41 2.88 14.29
N SER A 731 28.20 2.71 12.97
CA SER A 731 29.26 2.36 12.02
C SER A 731 29.95 3.58 11.40
N VAL A 732 29.45 4.81 11.60
CA VAL A 732 29.99 6.01 10.95
C VAL A 732 31.50 6.15 11.16
N GLU A 733 31.99 6.06 12.40
CA GLU A 733 33.42 6.19 12.67
C GLU A 733 34.28 5.14 11.97
N LYS A 734 33.73 3.96 11.65
CA LYS A 734 34.46 2.93 10.88
C LYS A 734 34.47 3.25 9.39
N LEU A 735 33.48 3.97 8.88
CA LEU A 735 33.33 4.31 7.47
C LEU A 735 34.17 5.53 7.07
N ILE A 736 34.28 6.53 7.96
CA ILE A 736 34.86 7.84 7.61
C ILE A 736 36.22 8.13 8.27
N ASN A 737 36.83 7.17 8.96
CA ASN A 737 38.13 7.35 9.60
C ASN A 737 39.20 6.49 8.92
N GLU A 738 40.00 7.11 8.05
CA GLU A 738 41.05 6.44 7.29
C GLU A 738 42.03 5.69 8.21
N LYS A 739 42.51 6.34 9.27
CA LYS A 739 43.47 5.75 10.22
C LYS A 739 42.92 4.47 10.85
N ARG A 740 41.65 4.49 11.25
CA ARG A 740 40.96 3.34 11.83
C ARG A 740 40.78 2.21 10.83
N ILE A 741 40.43 2.52 9.58
CA ILE A 741 40.31 1.51 8.51
C ILE A 741 41.67 0.81 8.32
N ARG A 742 42.76 1.58 8.22
CA ARG A 742 44.11 1.02 8.06
C ARG A 742 44.59 0.20 9.25
N SER A 743 44.24 0.58 10.48
CA SER A 743 44.71 -0.11 11.68
C SER A 743 43.88 -1.34 12.06
N ASN A 744 42.56 -1.27 11.90
CA ASN A 744 41.61 -2.27 12.40
C ASN A 744 40.93 -3.09 11.30
N GLY A 745 40.99 -2.63 10.05
CA GLY A 745 40.22 -3.20 8.95
C GLY A 745 38.76 -2.73 8.91
N LEU A 746 38.05 -3.17 7.88
CA LEU A 746 36.67 -2.78 7.59
C LEU A 746 35.87 -3.98 7.06
N TRP A 747 35.65 -5.00 7.91
CA TRP A 747 35.01 -6.25 7.47
C TRP A 747 33.55 -6.07 7.00
N GLY A 748 32.68 -5.49 7.84
CA GLY A 748 31.23 -5.42 7.60
C GLY A 748 30.84 -4.74 6.27
N PRO A 749 31.22 -3.49 6.03
CA PRO A 749 30.89 -2.81 4.78
C PRO A 749 31.40 -3.53 3.52
N ILE A 750 32.59 -4.13 3.58
CA ILE A 750 33.15 -4.89 2.45
C ILE A 750 32.44 -6.25 2.27
N HIS A 751 31.97 -6.88 3.35
CA HIS A 751 31.12 -8.07 3.30
C HIS A 751 29.81 -7.79 2.56
N GLU A 752 29.14 -6.66 2.84
CA GLU A 752 27.93 -6.25 2.12
C GLU A 752 28.18 -5.93 0.64
N LEU A 753 29.33 -5.30 0.33
CA LEU A 753 29.76 -5.11 -1.06
C LEU A 753 30.02 -6.45 -1.75
N GLY A 754 30.53 -7.45 -1.02
CA GLY A 754 30.71 -8.82 -1.49
C GLY A 754 29.38 -9.49 -1.87
N HIS A 755 28.32 -9.29 -1.07
CA HIS A 755 26.97 -9.73 -1.45
C HIS A 755 26.51 -9.11 -2.78
N ASN A 756 26.77 -7.81 -3.01
CA ASN A 756 26.45 -7.17 -4.29
C ASN A 756 27.22 -7.79 -5.49
N GLN A 757 28.33 -8.49 -5.24
CA GLN A 757 29.11 -9.18 -6.28
C GLN A 757 28.75 -10.65 -6.49
N GLN A 758 28.00 -11.28 -5.57
CA GLN A 758 27.53 -12.64 -5.76
C GLN A 758 26.67 -12.77 -7.04
N ARG A 759 26.74 -13.92 -7.72
CA ARG A 759 25.95 -14.20 -8.93
C ARG A 759 25.32 -15.58 -8.85
N LYS A 760 24.04 -15.67 -9.23
CA LYS A 760 23.25 -16.92 -9.21
C LYS A 760 23.96 -18.10 -9.88
N VAL A 761 24.81 -17.86 -10.89
CA VAL A 761 25.49 -18.90 -11.66
C VAL A 761 26.55 -19.68 -10.89
N TRP A 762 27.13 -19.12 -9.83
CA TRP A 762 28.13 -19.81 -8.99
C TRP A 762 27.74 -19.93 -7.52
N GLU A 763 26.58 -19.42 -7.13
CA GLU A 763 26.06 -19.54 -5.77
C GLU A 763 25.23 -20.82 -5.58
N PHE A 764 25.34 -21.41 -4.38
CA PHE A 764 24.65 -22.61 -3.92
C PHE A 764 23.80 -22.34 -2.65
N PRO A 765 22.74 -21.50 -2.71
CA PRO A 765 21.92 -21.20 -1.53
C PRO A 765 21.28 -22.45 -0.92
N PRO A 766 21.14 -22.54 0.42
CA PRO A 766 21.48 -21.51 1.39
C PRO A 766 22.97 -21.51 1.82
N HIS A 767 23.78 -22.46 1.35
CA HIS A 767 25.13 -22.70 1.86
C HIS A 767 26.08 -21.51 1.67
N THR A 768 26.11 -20.96 0.45
CA THR A 768 27.08 -19.93 0.06
C THR A 768 26.61 -18.50 0.30
N THR A 769 25.33 -18.30 0.62
CA THR A 769 24.71 -16.98 0.78
C THR A 769 25.57 -16.06 1.65
N GLU A 770 25.98 -16.55 2.83
CA GLU A 770 26.81 -15.83 3.81
C GLU A 770 28.27 -16.31 3.81
N ALA A 771 28.69 -17.08 2.80
CA ALA A 771 30.04 -17.65 2.73
C ALA A 771 30.89 -16.94 1.68
N THR A 772 30.49 -16.97 0.41
CA THR A 772 31.33 -16.47 -0.70
C THR A 772 31.45 -14.95 -0.69
N CYS A 773 30.46 -14.22 -0.17
CA CYS A 773 30.56 -12.78 0.08
C CYS A 773 31.78 -12.41 0.95
N ASN A 774 32.24 -13.31 1.82
CA ASN A 774 33.43 -13.10 2.66
C ASN A 774 34.77 -13.21 1.91
N LEU A 775 34.79 -13.64 0.64
CA LEU A 775 36.01 -13.59 -0.17
C LEU A 775 36.49 -12.15 -0.38
N TRP A 776 35.56 -11.21 -0.55
CA TRP A 776 35.85 -9.79 -0.74
C TRP A 776 36.51 -9.13 0.47
N PRO A 777 35.99 -9.23 1.71
CA PRO A 777 36.68 -8.67 2.85
C PRO A 777 38.05 -9.34 3.05
N VAL A 778 38.23 -10.64 2.86
CA VAL A 778 39.58 -11.25 2.92
C VAL A 778 40.51 -10.61 1.89
N TYR A 779 40.07 -10.52 0.63
CA TYR A 779 40.86 -9.95 -0.47
C TYR A 779 41.26 -8.50 -0.21
N VAL A 780 40.31 -7.65 0.17
CA VAL A 780 40.57 -6.22 0.44
C VAL A 780 41.53 -6.04 1.61
N HIS A 781 41.35 -6.81 2.69
CA HIS A 781 42.23 -6.70 3.85
C HIS A 781 43.68 -7.09 3.50
N GLU A 782 43.87 -8.16 2.73
CA GLU A 782 45.21 -8.62 2.36
C GLU A 782 45.86 -7.73 1.31
N MET A 783 45.13 -7.38 0.25
CA MET A 783 45.69 -6.73 -0.94
C MET A 783 45.74 -5.21 -0.86
N VAL A 784 44.84 -4.58 -0.09
CA VAL A 784 44.76 -3.11 0.03
C VAL A 784 45.21 -2.65 1.40
N LEU A 785 44.70 -3.27 2.47
CA LEU A 785 44.96 -2.81 3.84
C LEU A 785 46.25 -3.40 4.45
N GLY A 786 46.83 -4.44 3.84
CA GLY A 786 48.00 -5.15 4.39
C GLY A 786 47.71 -5.88 5.71
N ILE A 787 46.43 -6.19 5.98
CA ILE A 787 45.97 -6.90 7.18
C ILE A 787 45.77 -8.37 6.85
N HIS A 788 46.62 -9.23 7.41
CA HIS A 788 46.47 -10.67 7.31
C HIS A 788 45.10 -11.14 7.84
N ARG A 789 44.44 -12.07 7.16
CA ARG A 789 43.08 -12.54 7.47
C ARG A 789 42.84 -12.95 8.93
N SER A 790 43.85 -13.55 9.57
CA SER A 790 43.76 -13.96 10.99
C SER A 790 43.63 -12.81 11.97
N ARG A 791 43.93 -11.58 11.54
CA ARG A 791 43.71 -10.33 12.28
C ARG A 791 42.52 -9.54 11.75
N ALA A 792 42.02 -9.86 10.56
CA ALA A 792 40.89 -9.17 9.93
C ALA A 792 39.54 -9.57 10.54
N HIS A 793 39.38 -10.84 10.96
CA HIS A 793 38.15 -11.31 11.59
C HIS A 793 38.43 -12.43 12.63
N PRO A 794 37.73 -12.45 13.80
CA PRO A 794 37.94 -13.47 14.83
C PRO A 794 37.74 -14.93 14.35
N GLU A 795 36.79 -15.15 13.43
CA GLU A 795 36.52 -16.46 12.84
C GLU A 795 37.66 -16.97 11.94
N LEU A 796 38.60 -16.11 11.55
CA LEU A 796 39.72 -16.48 10.68
C LEU A 796 41.04 -16.66 11.43
N THR A 797 41.03 -16.64 12.76
CA THR A 797 42.19 -17.06 13.56
C THR A 797 42.53 -18.52 13.27
N SER A 798 43.82 -18.87 13.23
CA SER A 798 44.26 -20.23 12.88
C SER A 798 43.60 -21.30 13.76
N SER A 799 43.44 -21.02 15.06
CA SER A 799 42.78 -21.93 16.00
C SER A 799 41.29 -22.15 15.67
N ASN A 800 40.54 -21.10 15.35
CA ASN A 800 39.11 -21.25 15.04
C ASN A 800 38.90 -22.01 13.73
N ARG A 801 39.72 -21.73 12.72
CA ARG A 801 39.67 -22.42 11.42
C ARG A 801 39.98 -23.91 11.57
N GLU A 802 41.05 -24.25 12.29
CA GLU A 802 41.44 -25.64 12.53
C GLU A 802 40.37 -26.42 13.31
N THR A 803 39.84 -25.84 14.40
CA THR A 803 38.74 -26.43 15.17
C THR A 803 37.52 -26.68 14.30
N ARG A 804 37.12 -25.69 13.48
CA ARG A 804 35.95 -25.79 12.60
C ARG A 804 36.07 -26.95 11.61
N ILE A 805 37.23 -27.10 10.97
CA ILE A 805 37.51 -28.20 10.04
C ILE A 805 37.41 -29.55 10.75
N LYS A 806 38.07 -29.70 11.92
CA LYS A 806 38.05 -30.93 12.71
C LYS A 806 36.64 -31.32 13.16
N GLU A 807 35.85 -30.35 13.63
CA GLU A 807 34.48 -30.59 14.07
C GLU A 807 33.56 -31.00 12.92
N TYR A 808 33.71 -30.36 11.75
CA TYR A 808 32.93 -30.69 10.56
C TYR A 808 33.24 -32.12 10.06
N LEU A 809 34.53 -32.48 10.03
CA LEU A 809 34.98 -33.83 9.67
C LEU A 809 34.48 -34.88 10.67
N ARG A 810 34.51 -34.59 11.98
CA ARG A 810 34.01 -35.50 13.03
C ARG A 810 32.53 -35.86 12.85
N LYS A 811 31.74 -34.98 12.23
CA LYS A 811 30.32 -35.23 11.94
C LYS A 811 30.08 -36.04 10.65
N GLY A 812 31.14 -36.41 9.93
CA GLY A 812 31.03 -37.08 8.62
C GLY A 812 30.66 -36.15 7.48
N THR A 813 31.06 -34.86 7.57
CA THR A 813 30.89 -33.84 6.53
C THR A 813 29.46 -33.74 5.95
N PRO A 814 28.43 -33.54 6.80
CA PRO A 814 27.08 -33.39 6.30
C PRO A 814 26.95 -32.08 5.53
N LEU A 815 26.50 -32.13 4.28
CA LEU A 815 26.39 -30.95 3.42
C LEU A 815 25.49 -29.85 4.04
N ASN A 816 24.45 -30.24 4.80
CA ASN A 816 23.59 -29.29 5.51
C ASN A 816 24.34 -28.42 6.54
N ASP A 817 25.44 -28.91 7.11
CA ASP A 817 26.29 -28.15 8.05
C ASP A 817 27.39 -27.34 7.32
N TRP A 818 27.58 -27.56 6.01
CA TRP A 818 28.49 -26.77 5.17
C TRP A 818 27.84 -25.40 4.89
N SER A 819 28.03 -24.46 5.80
CA SER A 819 27.40 -23.13 5.75
C SER A 819 28.33 -22.04 6.29
N ILE A 820 28.11 -20.79 5.86
CA ILE A 820 28.80 -19.57 6.34
C ILE A 820 30.33 -19.76 6.39
N TRP A 821 30.89 -19.91 7.58
CA TRP A 821 32.33 -20.00 7.83
C TRP A 821 32.91 -21.37 7.47
N THR A 822 32.16 -22.46 7.65
CA THR A 822 32.59 -23.80 7.23
C THR A 822 32.66 -23.87 5.72
N ALA A 823 31.69 -23.27 5.03
CA ALA A 823 31.71 -23.17 3.59
C ALA A 823 32.85 -22.30 3.07
N LEU A 824 33.11 -21.16 3.72
CA LEU A 824 34.22 -20.27 3.40
C LEU A 824 35.59 -20.98 3.47
N GLU A 825 35.82 -21.88 4.44
CA GLU A 825 37.09 -22.60 4.57
C GLU A 825 37.49 -23.36 3.30
N THR A 826 36.53 -23.98 2.63
CA THR A 826 36.78 -24.67 1.35
C THR A 826 37.39 -23.72 0.32
N TYR A 827 36.89 -22.48 0.23
CA TYR A 827 37.43 -21.48 -0.69
C TYR A 827 38.75 -20.89 -0.21
N LEU A 828 38.93 -20.67 1.10
CA LEU A 828 40.18 -20.15 1.64
C LEU A 828 41.34 -21.13 1.45
N GLN A 829 41.10 -22.44 1.58
CA GLN A 829 42.11 -23.46 1.31
C GLN A 829 42.53 -23.49 -0.17
N LEU A 830 41.58 -23.31 -1.09
CA LEU A 830 41.90 -23.15 -2.52
C LEU A 830 42.72 -21.88 -2.77
N GLN A 831 42.34 -20.78 -2.12
CA GLN A 831 43.05 -19.52 -2.25
C GLN A 831 44.47 -19.60 -1.67
N GLU A 832 44.67 -20.28 -0.54
CA GLU A 832 45.99 -20.46 0.08
C GLU A 832 46.92 -21.30 -0.79
N ALA A 833 46.35 -22.29 -1.50
CA ALA A 833 47.11 -23.19 -2.36
C ALA A 833 47.44 -22.60 -3.73
N PHE A 834 46.50 -21.86 -4.33
CA PHE A 834 46.59 -21.44 -5.74
C PHE A 834 46.59 -19.92 -5.95
N GLY A 835 46.42 -19.13 -4.89
CA GLY A 835 46.33 -17.67 -4.95
C GLY A 835 44.97 -17.15 -5.42
N TRP A 836 44.90 -15.84 -5.63
CA TRP A 836 43.67 -15.13 -6.04
C TRP A 836 43.40 -15.16 -7.56
N GLU A 837 44.45 -15.35 -8.37
CA GLU A 837 44.32 -15.32 -9.84
C GLU A 837 43.31 -16.36 -10.37
N PRO A 838 43.32 -17.64 -9.93
CA PRO A 838 42.31 -18.61 -10.36
C PRO A 838 40.87 -18.18 -10.06
N PHE A 839 40.61 -17.52 -8.93
CA PHE A 839 39.28 -17.01 -8.60
C PHE A 839 38.83 -15.95 -9.60
N THR A 840 39.68 -14.98 -9.91
CA THR A 840 39.35 -13.93 -10.89
C THR A 840 39.08 -14.50 -12.27
N GLN A 841 39.88 -15.46 -12.73
CA GLN A 841 39.69 -16.12 -14.02
C GLN A 841 38.39 -16.93 -14.08
N ILE A 842 38.06 -17.63 -12.99
CA ILE A 842 36.82 -18.40 -12.87
C ILE A 842 35.62 -17.46 -12.86
N PHE A 843 35.62 -16.40 -12.05
CA PHE A 843 34.51 -15.45 -12.03
C PHE A 843 34.32 -14.79 -13.40
N MET A 844 35.40 -14.41 -14.08
CA MET A 844 35.35 -13.91 -15.45
C MET A 844 34.70 -14.93 -16.41
N LYS A 845 35.11 -16.19 -16.33
CA LYS A 845 34.54 -17.26 -17.14
C LYS A 845 33.04 -17.42 -16.90
N TYR A 846 32.61 -17.50 -15.64
CA TYR A 846 31.21 -17.67 -15.28
C TYR A 846 30.30 -16.51 -15.73
N GLN A 847 30.83 -15.30 -15.87
CA GLN A 847 30.05 -14.17 -16.40
C GLN A 847 29.59 -14.41 -17.86
N THR A 848 30.32 -15.23 -18.62
CA THR A 848 30.01 -15.56 -20.02
C THR A 848 29.50 -16.99 -20.22
N LEU A 849 29.47 -17.80 -19.16
CA LEU A 849 29.21 -19.23 -19.23
C LEU A 849 27.71 -19.51 -19.44
N SER A 850 27.38 -20.17 -20.55
CA SER A 850 26.03 -20.63 -20.87
C SER A 850 25.77 -22.06 -20.36
N GLY A 851 24.51 -22.41 -20.09
CA GLY A 851 24.13 -23.78 -19.74
C GLY A 851 24.45 -24.19 -18.29
N VAL A 852 24.63 -23.20 -17.41
CA VAL A 852 24.83 -23.44 -15.98
C VAL A 852 23.62 -24.16 -15.38
N PRO A 853 23.80 -25.28 -14.64
CA PRO A 853 22.71 -25.99 -14.00
C PRO A 853 21.91 -25.09 -13.04
N ASN A 854 20.60 -25.34 -12.94
CA ASN A 854 19.73 -24.59 -12.03
C ASN A 854 19.66 -25.17 -10.61
N ASN A 855 20.19 -26.37 -10.38
CA ASN A 855 20.24 -27.04 -9.07
C ASN A 855 21.65 -26.99 -8.45
N ASN A 856 21.74 -27.09 -7.12
CA ASN A 856 23.03 -27.00 -6.42
C ASN A 856 24.01 -28.13 -6.80
N PRO A 857 23.62 -29.43 -6.84
CA PRO A 857 24.56 -30.50 -7.18
C PRO A 857 25.24 -30.30 -8.53
N GLY A 858 24.47 -29.93 -9.57
CA GLY A 858 25.01 -29.68 -10.90
C GLY A 858 25.96 -28.48 -10.92
N LYS A 859 25.65 -27.40 -10.20
CA LYS A 859 26.56 -26.25 -10.12
C LYS A 859 27.83 -26.54 -9.33
N MET A 860 27.74 -27.34 -8.26
CA MET A 860 28.90 -27.77 -7.47
C MET A 860 29.84 -28.62 -8.34
N ASN A 861 29.30 -29.58 -9.11
CA ASN A 861 30.08 -30.36 -10.07
C ASN A 861 30.72 -29.48 -11.16
N LEU A 862 29.97 -28.51 -11.71
CA LEU A 862 30.52 -27.54 -12.66
C LEU A 862 31.65 -26.72 -12.04
N TRP A 863 31.49 -26.26 -10.79
CA TRP A 863 32.55 -25.53 -10.07
C TRP A 863 33.82 -26.36 -9.94
N VAL A 864 33.72 -27.62 -9.52
CA VAL A 864 34.88 -28.52 -9.42
C VAL A 864 35.55 -28.71 -10.77
N LYS A 865 34.78 -28.92 -11.84
CA LYS A 865 35.29 -29.05 -13.21
C LYS A 865 36.08 -27.81 -13.63
N GLU A 866 35.44 -26.64 -13.54
CA GLU A 866 36.03 -25.39 -13.99
C GLU A 866 37.25 -24.99 -13.17
N PHE A 867 37.22 -25.17 -11.85
CA PHE A 867 38.35 -24.89 -10.98
C PHE A 867 39.51 -25.86 -11.24
N SER A 868 39.23 -27.15 -11.40
CA SER A 868 40.26 -28.17 -11.71
C SER A 868 40.99 -27.86 -13.02
N HIS A 869 40.25 -27.47 -14.06
CA HIS A 869 40.85 -27.00 -15.31
C HIS A 869 41.64 -25.71 -15.14
N GLN A 870 41.16 -24.76 -14.34
CA GLN A 870 41.86 -23.50 -14.12
C GLN A 870 43.23 -23.70 -13.45
N VAL A 871 43.33 -24.62 -12.48
CA VAL A 871 44.59 -24.89 -11.76
C VAL A 871 45.39 -26.07 -12.30
N GLN A 872 44.90 -26.74 -13.35
CA GLN A 872 45.51 -27.93 -13.96
C GLN A 872 45.79 -29.06 -12.96
N LYS A 873 44.86 -29.28 -12.01
CA LYS A 873 44.90 -30.33 -10.99
C LYS A 873 43.53 -30.97 -10.85
N ASN A 874 43.49 -32.27 -10.56
CA ASN A 874 42.24 -32.94 -10.19
C ASN A 874 41.87 -32.57 -8.74
N LEU A 875 40.84 -31.72 -8.58
CA LEU A 875 40.33 -31.28 -7.27
C LEU A 875 39.17 -32.13 -6.75
N ALA A 876 38.69 -33.14 -7.49
CA ALA A 876 37.56 -33.96 -7.06
C ALA A 876 37.75 -34.57 -5.66
N PRO A 877 38.92 -35.15 -5.29
CA PRO A 877 39.13 -35.69 -3.95
C PRO A 877 39.04 -34.63 -2.83
N PHE A 878 39.45 -33.39 -3.12
CA PHE A 878 39.38 -32.29 -2.15
C PHE A 878 37.93 -31.93 -1.83
N PHE A 879 37.10 -31.73 -2.86
CA PHE A 879 35.68 -31.40 -2.65
C PHE A 879 34.87 -32.56 -2.07
N GLN A 880 35.20 -33.81 -2.43
CA GLN A 880 34.63 -34.99 -1.77
C GLN A 880 34.92 -35.02 -0.27
N SER A 881 36.13 -34.62 0.13
CA SER A 881 36.52 -34.50 1.55
C SER A 881 35.75 -33.41 2.30
N TRP A 882 35.12 -32.48 1.58
CA TRP A 882 34.22 -31.45 2.12
C TRP A 882 32.74 -31.85 2.04
N GLY A 883 32.43 -33.10 1.68
CA GLY A 883 31.05 -33.60 1.61
C GLY A 883 30.27 -33.17 0.36
N TRP A 884 30.96 -32.63 -0.67
CA TRP A 884 30.29 -32.25 -1.92
C TRP A 884 29.85 -33.49 -2.71
N PRO A 885 28.64 -33.48 -3.33
CA PRO A 885 28.12 -34.60 -4.09
C PRO A 885 28.74 -34.65 -5.50
N ILE A 886 30.03 -35.01 -5.57
CA ILE A 886 30.77 -35.12 -6.83
C ILE A 886 30.35 -36.40 -7.57
N GLU A 887 29.87 -36.23 -8.79
CA GLU A 887 29.42 -37.33 -9.66
C GLU A 887 30.60 -38.18 -10.12
N GLU A 888 30.40 -39.50 -10.20
CA GLU A 888 31.44 -40.45 -10.64
C GLU A 888 31.93 -40.14 -12.06
N ASP A 889 31.01 -39.78 -12.96
CA ASP A 889 31.33 -39.38 -14.34
C ASP A 889 32.22 -38.14 -14.39
N LEU A 890 31.96 -37.15 -13.52
CA LEU A 890 32.82 -35.98 -13.41
C LEU A 890 34.21 -36.36 -12.90
N ALA A 891 34.29 -37.14 -11.81
CA ALA A 891 35.55 -37.58 -11.23
C ALA A 891 36.40 -38.36 -12.26
N ALA A 892 35.77 -39.25 -13.04
CA ALA A 892 36.40 -39.98 -14.14
C ALA A 892 36.88 -39.03 -15.24
N SER A 893 36.07 -38.01 -15.59
CA SER A 893 36.45 -37.02 -16.62
C SER A 893 37.64 -36.14 -16.22
N LEU A 894 37.94 -36.00 -14.92
CA LEU A 894 39.08 -35.23 -14.40
C LEU A 894 40.32 -36.09 -14.13
N ALA A 895 40.23 -37.42 -14.27
CA ALA A 895 41.32 -38.35 -13.93
C ALA A 895 42.58 -38.19 -14.79
N TYR A 896 42.48 -37.53 -15.95
CA TYR A 896 43.64 -37.21 -16.79
C TYR A 896 44.50 -36.06 -16.20
N LEU A 897 43.94 -35.24 -15.30
CA LEU A 897 44.69 -34.21 -14.59
C LEU A 897 45.47 -34.82 -13.42
N PRO A 898 46.68 -34.33 -13.12
CA PRO A 898 47.42 -34.80 -11.96
C PRO A 898 46.65 -34.52 -10.67
N GLU A 899 46.60 -35.52 -9.77
CA GLU A 899 46.01 -35.36 -8.44
C GLU A 899 46.70 -34.22 -7.67
N TRP A 900 45.93 -33.44 -6.94
CA TRP A 900 46.46 -32.43 -6.03
C TRP A 900 47.09 -33.09 -4.79
N GLN A 901 48.41 -33.31 -4.84
CA GLN A 901 49.14 -33.98 -3.77
C GLN A 901 49.16 -33.18 -2.47
N GLU A 902 49.21 -31.85 -2.58
CA GLU A 902 49.23 -30.89 -1.48
C GLU A 902 47.83 -30.59 -0.93
N ASN A 903 46.83 -31.44 -1.20
CA ASN A 903 45.48 -31.31 -0.66
C ASN A 903 45.52 -31.21 0.88
N PRO A 904 45.14 -30.05 1.47
CA PRO A 904 45.26 -29.80 2.91
C PRO A 904 44.34 -30.69 3.75
N MET A 905 43.30 -31.27 3.15
CA MET A 905 42.40 -32.19 3.85
C MET A 905 43.07 -33.52 4.19
N LYS A 906 44.13 -33.92 3.49
CA LYS A 906 44.87 -35.18 3.78
C LYS A 906 45.40 -35.21 5.22
N ILE A 907 45.78 -34.06 5.78
CA ILE A 907 46.33 -33.96 7.15
C ILE A 907 45.27 -34.26 8.22
N TYR A 908 43.99 -34.02 7.92
CA TYR A 908 42.89 -34.24 8.86
C TYR A 908 42.20 -35.60 8.70
N LEU A 909 42.52 -36.34 7.63
CA LEU A 909 41.97 -37.66 7.31
C LEU A 909 42.90 -38.82 7.72
N LEU A 910 44.09 -38.49 8.21
CA LEU A 910 45.04 -39.39 8.89
C LEU A 910 44.73 -39.44 10.39
#